data_AF-A0A375CC33-F1
#
_entry.id   AF-A0A375CC33-F1
#
_cell.length_a   1.000
_cell.length_b   1.000
_cell.length_c   1.000
_cell.angle_alpha   90.00
_cell.angle_beta   90.00
_cell.angle_gamma   90.00
#
_symmetry.space_group_name_H-M   'P 1'
#
loop_
_entity.id
_entity.type
_entity.pdbx_description
1 polymer ?
#
loop_
_entity_poly.entity_id
_entity_poly.type
_entity_poly.pdbx_seq_one_letter_code
_entity_poly.pdbx_strand_id
1 'polypeptide(L)'
;MKRLTETASAALLNADPLWYKDAVIYQLHIKSFFDANGDGVGDFAGLLGKLDYLVNLGVDTVWLLPFYPSPRRDDGYDIADYRNVHPDYGTLADARRFIAAAHARGLRVITELVINHTSDQHPWFQRARKAKPGSAARRYYVWSDHDQAYAGTRIIFCDTEKSNWSWDPVAGAYFWHRFYSHQPDLNFDNPQVLNEVLSVMRFWLDMGVDGLRLDAVPYLVEREGTSNENLPETHAVIRSIRSHLDQHFPGRMLLAEANMWPEDAQQYFGLTGPDPEGDECHMAFHFPLMPRMYMAIAREDRFPITDIMRQTPEVPPNCQWAIFLRNHDELTLEMVTSSERDYLWEVYATDRRARINLGIRRRLAPLMERDRRRIELMNSLLFSMPGTPVIYYGDEIGMGDNIHLGDRDGVRTPMQWSPDRNGGFSHADPERLVLPPLQGPLYGYEAVNVEAQARDPHSLLNWMRRMLALRRKHRAFGRGTLRFLFPGNRKILAYLREFEGEHILCVANLSRAPQAVELDLSAFNGRVPVEMMGATPFPAIGTLTYLLTLPPYGFYWFVLSDEAQPPSWHVEAPEQMPDQITLVMQNTGRPELTEASRRLMASEVLPHYIGRRRWFGAKHERIERVALAYLLPFARGGGGEDIYLGEVEVALPGRTERYQLPVGILWDRESADGVSQLAHGLSMARVRQGSRVGLATDGFVVEPFAREVVRALRNDVQVHAGHDVIHFRAEPGLAALELERDPIEYMSAEQSNSSLSYNNTAVLKLVRRLSGGIHPEAEMTRYLTAQGYAHAAALLGEVVRTGPDGVPHTMMLLQGYILNQGNGWDWTLDYLGRAIDDALPSQDSEDEFAEAMNGYAALAGTLGRRLAELHAVLARPTDDDAFKPLPASDEDARAWAGQAMEALQRALDRLQGGPAAEPASPAFEADVQTLMAAREALPGLVERLAAAAPGSLQTRIHGDFHLGQVLIAQNDTYLVDFEGEPGLPLDWRRRKTSPLRDVAGLLRSLDYAAATVGTDRSERTHSELPPQLAERRAVLLERFRTTANEAFLNCYRQHMEAAPMPWAAPDQLQPLLDLFLLERAAYEVEYEAANRVAWIDLPASGLARLLRKLAPQGEQP
;
A
#
# COMPACT_ATOMS: atom_id res chain seq x y z
N MET A 1 -18.99 15.56 -27.98
CA MET A 1 -18.60 14.79 -26.79
C MET A 1 -19.44 15.09 -25.53
N LYS A 2 -19.92 16.32 -25.26
CA LYS A 2 -20.70 16.68 -24.04
C LYS A 2 -21.97 15.86 -23.72
N ARG A 3 -22.76 15.43 -24.73
CA ARG A 3 -24.01 14.67 -24.49
C ARG A 3 -23.80 13.19 -24.16
N LEU A 4 -22.67 12.60 -24.56
CA LEU A 4 -22.40 11.17 -24.30
C LEU A 4 -21.89 10.92 -22.87
N THR A 5 -21.25 11.91 -22.24
CA THR A 5 -20.78 11.83 -20.85
C THR A 5 -21.89 12.05 -19.81
N GLU A 6 -22.86 12.92 -20.09
CA GLU A 6 -23.99 13.17 -19.17
C GLU A 6 -24.90 11.95 -19.01
N THR A 7 -25.17 11.21 -20.10
CA THR A 7 -26.01 10.01 -20.06
C THR A 7 -25.30 8.85 -19.36
N ALA A 8 -23.97 8.73 -19.51
CA ALA A 8 -23.17 7.71 -18.84
C ALA A 8 -23.09 7.95 -17.31
N SER A 9 -22.93 9.20 -16.87
CA SER A 9 -22.85 9.53 -15.44
C SER A 9 -24.19 9.36 -14.72
N ALA A 10 -25.32 9.69 -15.37
CA ALA A 10 -26.66 9.44 -14.83
C ALA A 10 -27.03 7.95 -14.79
N ALA A 11 -26.55 7.15 -15.76
CA ALA A 11 -26.71 5.69 -15.75
C ALA A 11 -25.91 5.01 -14.63
N LEU A 12 -24.69 5.52 -14.33
CA LEU A 12 -23.86 5.06 -13.20
C LEU A 12 -24.48 5.38 -11.83
N LEU A 13 -25.13 6.55 -11.68
CA LEU A 13 -25.79 6.94 -10.43
C LEU A 13 -27.00 6.06 -10.07
N ASN A 14 -27.65 5.45 -11.07
CA ASN A 14 -28.87 4.64 -10.92
C ASN A 14 -28.65 3.12 -11.01
N ALA A 15 -27.40 2.65 -11.13
CA ALA A 15 -27.11 1.23 -11.35
C ALA A 15 -27.19 0.36 -10.07
N ASP A 16 -26.91 0.93 -8.90
CA ASP A 16 -26.94 0.23 -7.61
C ASP A 16 -27.98 0.84 -6.65
N PRO A 17 -29.06 0.11 -6.30
CA PRO A 17 -30.05 0.59 -5.33
C PRO A 17 -29.47 0.76 -3.90
N LEU A 18 -28.32 0.14 -3.59
CA LEU A 18 -27.65 0.21 -2.29
C LEU A 18 -26.44 1.17 -2.29
N TRP A 19 -26.39 2.14 -3.22
CA TRP A 19 -25.27 3.08 -3.38
C TRP A 19 -24.81 3.73 -2.07
N TYR A 20 -25.74 3.98 -1.15
CA TYR A 20 -25.48 4.62 0.12
C TYR A 20 -24.57 3.81 1.04
N LYS A 21 -24.37 2.51 0.79
CA LYS A 21 -23.42 1.66 1.53
C LYS A 21 -21.95 1.96 1.22
N ASP A 22 -21.67 2.44 0.01
CA ASP A 22 -20.31 2.75 -0.45
C ASP A 22 -20.01 4.25 -0.39
N ALA A 23 -21.04 5.08 -0.21
CA ALA A 23 -20.95 6.53 -0.22
C ALA A 23 -19.95 7.12 0.79
N VAL A 24 -19.56 8.36 0.52
CA VAL A 24 -18.91 9.27 1.46
C VAL A 24 -19.72 10.55 1.46
N ILE A 25 -20.40 10.82 2.58
CA ILE A 25 -21.35 11.93 2.72
C ILE A 25 -20.61 13.15 3.27
N TYR A 26 -20.84 14.31 2.68
CA TYR A 26 -20.32 15.58 3.15
C TYR A 26 -21.45 16.50 3.61
N GLN A 27 -21.52 16.76 4.91
CA GLN A 27 -22.51 17.62 5.54
C GLN A 27 -22.08 19.08 5.45
N LEU A 28 -22.91 19.94 4.85
CA LEU A 28 -22.64 21.37 4.77
C LEU A 28 -23.90 22.23 4.93
N HIS A 29 -23.69 23.49 5.32
CA HIS A 29 -24.73 24.51 5.35
C HIS A 29 -24.49 25.53 4.22
N ILE A 30 -25.50 25.77 3.38
CA ILE A 30 -25.40 26.72 2.26
C ILE A 30 -24.95 28.11 2.75
N LYS A 31 -25.60 28.65 3.79
CA LYS A 31 -25.29 29.93 4.44
C LYS A 31 -23.81 30.16 4.76
N SER A 32 -23.05 29.10 5.04
CA SER A 32 -21.66 29.19 5.52
C SER A 32 -20.64 28.62 4.54
N PHE A 33 -21.04 28.13 3.36
CA PHE A 33 -20.11 27.45 2.47
C PHE A 33 -19.40 28.40 1.50
N PHE A 34 -20.13 29.17 0.69
CA PHE A 34 -19.53 30.21 -0.17
C PHE A 34 -20.61 31.21 -0.63
N ASP A 35 -20.31 32.50 -0.54
CA ASP A 35 -21.16 33.61 -0.97
C ASP A 35 -20.69 34.11 -2.34
N ALA A 36 -21.54 33.97 -3.36
CA ALA A 36 -21.22 34.37 -4.72
C ALA A 36 -21.71 35.78 -5.07
N ASN A 37 -22.71 36.30 -4.35
CA ASN A 37 -23.35 37.57 -4.67
C ASN A 37 -22.80 38.76 -3.83
N GLY A 38 -21.99 38.47 -2.81
CA GLY A 38 -21.33 39.43 -1.93
C GLY A 38 -22.26 40.08 -0.90
N ASP A 39 -23.37 39.44 -0.53
CA ASP A 39 -24.32 39.97 0.45
C ASP A 39 -23.97 39.61 1.91
N GLY A 40 -23.05 38.65 2.11
CA GLY A 40 -22.57 38.15 3.40
C GLY A 40 -23.12 36.77 3.78
N VAL A 41 -23.99 36.17 2.96
CA VAL A 41 -24.61 34.86 3.19
C VAL A 41 -24.27 33.93 2.03
N GLY A 42 -23.90 32.69 2.34
CA GLY A 42 -23.64 31.69 1.30
C GLY A 42 -24.91 31.27 0.57
N ASP A 43 -24.79 30.99 -0.73
CA ASP A 43 -25.93 30.79 -1.63
C ASP A 43 -25.73 29.60 -2.62
N PHE A 44 -26.78 29.20 -3.32
CA PHE A 44 -26.70 28.07 -4.28
C PHE A 44 -25.77 28.33 -5.46
N ALA A 45 -25.62 29.58 -5.93
CA ALA A 45 -24.68 29.90 -6.99
C ALA A 45 -23.23 29.76 -6.47
N GLY A 46 -23.00 30.12 -5.22
CA GLY A 46 -21.73 29.92 -4.56
C GLY A 46 -21.38 28.45 -4.34
N LEU A 47 -22.33 27.67 -3.81
CA LEU A 47 -22.17 26.22 -3.67
C LEU A 47 -21.92 25.53 -5.02
N LEU A 48 -22.63 25.94 -6.07
CA LEU A 48 -22.41 25.47 -7.44
C LEU A 48 -20.96 25.73 -7.91
N GLY A 49 -20.41 26.90 -7.58
CA GLY A 49 -19.02 27.27 -7.88
C GLY A 49 -17.96 26.46 -7.11
N LYS A 50 -18.35 25.71 -6.08
CA LYS A 50 -17.46 24.90 -5.24
C LYS A 50 -17.67 23.39 -5.39
N LEU A 51 -18.49 22.93 -6.33
CA LEU A 51 -18.68 21.50 -6.60
C LEU A 51 -17.37 20.77 -6.93
N ASP A 52 -16.49 21.42 -7.71
CA ASP A 52 -15.22 20.80 -8.11
C ASP A 52 -14.30 20.54 -6.90
N TYR A 53 -14.38 21.38 -5.85
CA TYR A 53 -13.68 21.12 -4.59
C TYR A 53 -14.16 19.82 -3.93
N LEU A 54 -15.48 19.61 -3.87
CA LEU A 54 -16.08 18.41 -3.26
C LEU A 54 -15.71 17.15 -4.05
N VAL A 55 -15.77 17.21 -5.39
CA VAL A 55 -15.32 16.10 -6.25
C VAL A 55 -13.85 15.78 -5.99
N ASN A 56 -12.99 16.80 -5.98
CA ASN A 56 -11.55 16.65 -5.75
C ASN A 56 -11.21 16.20 -4.31
N LEU A 57 -12.08 16.46 -3.33
CA LEU A 57 -11.94 15.90 -1.98
C LEU A 57 -12.13 14.38 -1.98
N GLY A 58 -12.91 13.84 -2.92
CA GLY A 58 -13.24 12.42 -2.98
C GLY A 58 -14.53 12.07 -2.25
N VAL A 59 -15.46 13.02 -2.08
CA VAL A 59 -16.83 12.73 -1.63
C VAL A 59 -17.71 12.41 -2.83
N ASP A 60 -18.79 11.67 -2.62
CA ASP A 60 -19.74 11.29 -3.68
C ASP A 60 -21.20 11.70 -3.35
N THR A 61 -21.43 12.21 -2.14
CA THR A 61 -22.76 12.57 -1.67
C THR A 61 -22.68 13.84 -0.83
N VAL A 62 -23.53 14.81 -1.11
CA VAL A 62 -23.63 16.06 -0.34
C VAL A 62 -24.92 16.06 0.44
N TRP A 63 -24.84 16.26 1.75
CA TRP A 63 -25.99 16.46 2.61
C TRP A 63 -26.11 17.96 2.95
N LEU A 64 -27.22 18.55 2.51
CA LEU A 64 -27.56 19.94 2.75
C LEU A 64 -28.44 20.07 3.98
N LEU A 65 -27.99 20.91 4.92
CA LEU A 65 -28.79 21.44 6.02
C LEU A 65 -30.01 22.24 5.51
N PRO A 66 -31.01 22.56 6.35
CA PRO A 66 -32.26 23.18 5.89
C PRO A 66 -32.01 24.49 5.12
N PHE A 67 -32.50 24.55 3.89
CA PHE A 67 -32.41 25.73 3.02
C PHE A 67 -33.78 26.34 2.68
N TYR A 68 -34.81 25.90 3.40
CA TYR A 68 -36.21 26.31 3.23
C TYR A 68 -36.45 27.72 3.81
N PRO A 69 -37.48 28.46 3.34
CA PRO A 69 -37.94 29.65 4.03
C PRO A 69 -38.23 29.37 5.51
N SER A 70 -37.63 30.18 6.37
CA SER A 70 -37.59 30.01 7.81
C SER A 70 -37.24 31.36 8.44
N PRO A 71 -37.73 31.69 9.65
CA PRO A 71 -37.23 32.84 10.39
C PRO A 71 -35.83 32.61 10.99
N ARG A 72 -35.25 31.42 10.82
CA ARG A 72 -33.92 30.98 11.27
C ARG A 72 -33.70 31.14 12.76
N ARG A 73 -34.74 30.90 13.57
CA ARG A 73 -34.61 30.92 15.04
C ARG A 73 -33.99 29.64 15.57
N ASP A 74 -34.06 28.56 14.79
CA ASP A 74 -33.26 27.34 14.95
C ASP A 74 -32.53 27.03 13.64
N ASP A 75 -31.92 28.07 13.06
CA ASP A 75 -31.05 28.00 11.88
C ASP A 75 -31.65 27.28 10.65
N GLY A 76 -32.96 27.35 10.47
CA GLY A 76 -33.65 26.76 9.32
C GLY A 76 -34.44 25.49 9.63
N TYR A 77 -34.24 24.87 10.80
CA TYR A 77 -35.05 23.72 11.25
C TYR A 77 -36.49 24.13 11.59
N ASP A 78 -36.71 25.40 11.95
CA ASP A 78 -38.02 26.01 12.04
C ASP A 78 -38.56 26.41 10.65
N ILE A 79 -39.05 25.44 9.88
CA ILE A 79 -39.51 25.63 8.49
C ILE A 79 -40.84 26.39 8.42
N ALA A 80 -40.90 27.45 7.62
CA ALA A 80 -42.11 28.24 7.34
C ALA A 80 -42.74 27.94 5.96
N ASP A 81 -41.99 27.37 5.02
CA ASP A 81 -42.50 26.84 3.74
C ASP A 81 -41.62 25.69 3.23
N TYR A 82 -42.17 24.47 3.15
CA TYR A 82 -41.43 23.28 2.73
C TYR A 82 -41.12 23.20 1.23
N ARG A 83 -41.83 23.95 0.37
CA ARG A 83 -41.78 23.77 -1.09
C ARG A 83 -41.06 24.91 -1.81
N ASN A 84 -40.20 25.62 -1.10
CA ASN A 84 -39.47 26.76 -1.63
C ASN A 84 -38.07 26.85 -1.01
N VAL A 85 -37.26 27.79 -1.52
CA VAL A 85 -35.90 28.09 -1.06
C VAL A 85 -35.91 29.41 -0.30
N HIS A 86 -35.14 29.51 0.79
CA HIS A 86 -34.99 30.75 1.54
C HIS A 86 -34.41 31.84 0.62
N PRO A 87 -34.95 33.07 0.61
CA PRO A 87 -34.51 34.13 -0.31
C PRO A 87 -33.00 34.40 -0.30
N ASP A 88 -32.36 34.38 0.88
CA ASP A 88 -30.90 34.55 1.02
C ASP A 88 -30.08 33.48 0.29
N TYR A 89 -30.63 32.27 0.05
CA TYR A 89 -29.89 31.18 -0.60
C TYR A 89 -30.10 31.12 -2.11
N GLY A 90 -31.03 31.92 -2.64
CA GLY A 90 -31.41 31.96 -4.05
C GLY A 90 -32.83 31.46 -4.31
N THR A 91 -33.05 30.83 -5.45
CA THR A 91 -34.38 30.42 -5.91
C THR A 91 -34.51 28.92 -6.09
N LEU A 92 -35.74 28.43 -6.24
CA LEU A 92 -36.01 27.03 -6.61
C LEU A 92 -35.32 26.62 -7.92
N ALA A 93 -35.13 27.55 -8.87
CA ALA A 93 -34.41 27.29 -10.10
C ALA A 93 -32.90 27.09 -9.86
N ASP A 94 -32.32 27.80 -8.90
CA ASP A 94 -30.92 27.63 -8.51
C ASP A 94 -30.70 26.29 -7.81
N ALA A 95 -31.61 25.86 -6.94
CA ALA A 95 -31.59 24.53 -6.32
C ALA A 95 -31.64 23.41 -7.38
N ARG A 96 -32.55 23.52 -8.37
CA ARG A 96 -32.63 22.56 -9.48
C ARG A 96 -31.34 22.53 -10.31
N ARG A 97 -30.76 23.71 -10.58
CA ARG A 97 -29.49 23.83 -11.31
C ARG A 97 -28.35 23.18 -10.53
N PHE A 98 -28.30 23.36 -9.22
CA PHE A 98 -27.32 22.72 -8.34
C PHE A 98 -27.45 21.19 -8.38
N ILE A 99 -28.65 20.63 -8.19
CA ILE A 99 -28.88 19.17 -8.22
C ILE A 99 -28.40 18.58 -9.55
N ALA A 100 -28.80 19.17 -10.67
CA ALA A 100 -28.38 18.70 -11.99
C ALA A 100 -26.86 18.77 -12.19
N ALA A 101 -26.20 19.83 -11.70
CA ALA A 101 -24.75 20.00 -11.79
C ALA A 101 -23.96 19.05 -10.86
N ALA A 102 -24.52 18.70 -9.71
CA ALA A 102 -23.99 17.69 -8.80
C ALA A 102 -24.06 16.31 -9.47
N HIS A 103 -25.21 15.92 -10.02
CA HIS A 103 -25.37 14.66 -10.74
C HIS A 103 -24.45 14.54 -11.95
N ALA A 104 -24.27 15.63 -12.71
CA ALA A 104 -23.34 15.67 -13.85
C ALA A 104 -21.88 15.40 -13.45
N ARG A 105 -21.54 15.53 -12.16
CA ARG A 105 -20.22 15.24 -11.58
C ARG A 105 -20.19 13.93 -10.77
N GLY A 106 -21.26 13.15 -10.80
CA GLY A 106 -21.38 11.92 -10.00
C GLY A 106 -21.64 12.16 -8.51
N LEU A 107 -22.03 13.37 -8.11
CA LEU A 107 -22.41 13.68 -6.73
C LEU A 107 -23.92 13.50 -6.54
N ARG A 108 -24.31 12.78 -5.49
CA ARG A 108 -25.71 12.70 -5.02
C ARG A 108 -26.02 13.81 -4.02
N VAL A 109 -27.30 14.15 -3.89
CA VAL A 109 -27.78 15.21 -3.00
C VAL A 109 -28.79 14.64 -2.00
N ILE A 110 -28.50 14.80 -0.72
CA ILE A 110 -29.40 14.54 0.40
C ILE A 110 -29.86 15.87 0.97
N THR A 111 -31.15 15.99 1.29
CA THR A 111 -31.71 17.17 1.96
C THR A 111 -32.42 16.79 3.25
N GLU A 112 -32.66 17.77 4.12
CA GLU A 112 -33.44 17.58 5.33
C GLU A 112 -34.92 17.38 5.05
N LEU A 113 -35.59 16.53 5.82
CA LEU A 113 -37.03 16.47 5.90
C LEU A 113 -37.42 16.57 7.38
N VAL A 114 -37.64 17.81 7.84
CA VAL A 114 -38.09 18.09 9.21
C VAL A 114 -39.58 17.78 9.30
N ILE A 115 -39.91 16.58 9.77
CA ILE A 115 -41.28 16.06 9.78
C ILE A 115 -41.97 16.19 11.14
N ASN A 116 -41.21 16.36 12.23
CA ASN A 116 -41.78 16.43 13.57
C ASN A 116 -42.57 17.73 13.82
N HIS A 117 -42.04 18.86 13.35
CA HIS A 117 -42.54 20.18 13.69
C HIS A 117 -42.39 21.16 12.52
N THR A 118 -43.04 22.33 12.64
CA THR A 118 -42.88 23.47 11.71
C THR A 118 -42.55 24.73 12.49
N SER A 119 -42.15 25.82 11.83
CA SER A 119 -42.16 27.15 12.46
C SER A 119 -43.56 27.55 12.93
N ASP A 120 -43.66 28.30 14.03
CA ASP A 120 -44.88 29.01 14.43
C ASP A 120 -45.36 30.03 13.37
N GLN A 121 -44.50 30.43 12.44
CA GLN A 121 -44.85 31.28 11.30
C GLN A 121 -45.41 30.50 10.12
N HIS A 122 -45.35 29.17 10.13
CA HIS A 122 -45.85 28.34 9.05
C HIS A 122 -47.35 28.61 8.81
N PRO A 123 -47.81 28.74 7.56
CA PRO A 123 -49.23 28.99 7.25
C PRO A 123 -50.19 27.97 7.88
N TRP A 124 -49.72 26.75 8.15
CA TRP A 124 -50.51 25.73 8.86
C TRP A 124 -50.77 26.15 10.30
N PHE A 125 -49.74 26.53 11.08
CA PHE A 125 -49.89 26.96 12.48
C PHE A 125 -50.72 28.24 12.59
N GLN A 126 -50.46 29.21 11.70
CA GLN A 126 -51.19 30.47 11.65
C GLN A 126 -52.69 30.26 11.40
N ARG A 127 -53.07 29.25 10.62
CA ARG A 127 -54.47 28.83 10.46
C ARG A 127 -54.97 28.07 11.68
N ALA A 128 -54.19 27.13 12.21
CA ALA A 128 -54.56 26.28 13.35
C ALA A 128 -54.88 27.11 14.61
N ARG A 129 -54.02 28.09 14.95
CA ARG A 129 -54.20 28.94 16.14
C ARG A 129 -55.44 29.83 16.07
N LYS A 130 -55.90 30.20 14.87
CA LYS A 130 -57.12 31.00 14.63
C LYS A 130 -58.36 30.14 14.43
N ALA A 131 -58.21 28.84 14.23
CA ALA A 131 -59.31 27.93 13.96
C ALA A 131 -60.00 27.48 15.26
N LYS A 132 -61.30 27.18 15.17
CA LYS A 132 -62.08 26.68 16.30
C LYS A 132 -61.54 25.33 16.80
N PRO A 133 -61.58 25.05 18.12
CA PRO A 133 -61.25 23.74 18.67
C PRO A 133 -61.95 22.59 17.93
N GLY A 134 -61.23 21.51 17.66
CA GLY A 134 -61.73 20.32 16.94
C GLY A 134 -61.83 20.43 15.41
N SER A 135 -61.60 21.61 14.82
CA SER A 135 -61.62 21.77 13.35
C SER A 135 -60.44 21.10 12.65
N ALA A 136 -60.59 20.78 11.35
CA ALA A 136 -59.53 20.16 10.55
C ALA A 136 -58.22 20.98 10.57
N ALA A 137 -58.30 22.31 10.44
CA ALA A 137 -57.13 23.18 10.52
C ALA A 137 -56.49 23.18 11.92
N ARG A 138 -57.27 23.08 13.00
CA ARG A 138 -56.75 23.01 14.38
C ARG A 138 -55.96 21.72 14.62
N ARG A 139 -56.44 20.60 14.06
CA ARG A 139 -55.88 19.25 14.20
C ARG A 139 -54.56 19.02 13.47
N TYR A 140 -53.97 20.03 12.83
CA TYR A 140 -52.61 19.92 12.29
C TYR A 140 -51.54 19.91 13.39
N TYR A 141 -51.85 20.44 14.56
CA TYR A 141 -50.94 20.51 15.71
C TYR A 141 -51.57 19.88 16.94
N VAL A 142 -50.75 19.64 17.96
CA VAL A 142 -51.17 19.05 19.23
C VAL A 142 -51.53 20.17 20.22
N TRP A 143 -52.76 20.15 20.75
CA TRP A 143 -53.31 21.18 21.63
C TRP A 143 -53.83 20.59 22.94
N SER A 144 -53.74 21.37 24.02
CA SER A 144 -54.29 21.02 25.33
C SER A 144 -54.81 22.25 26.07
N ASP A 145 -55.80 22.07 26.94
CA ASP A 145 -56.32 23.15 27.80
C ASP A 145 -55.41 23.41 29.02
N HIS A 146 -54.48 22.49 29.32
CA HIS A 146 -53.50 22.59 30.40
C HIS A 146 -52.12 22.04 29.98
N ASP A 147 -51.08 22.37 30.73
CA ASP A 147 -49.69 21.94 30.50
C ASP A 147 -49.32 20.60 31.16
N GLN A 148 -50.29 19.93 31.80
CA GLN A 148 -50.07 18.67 32.54
C GLN A 148 -50.16 17.39 31.68
N ALA A 149 -50.55 17.50 30.40
CA ALA A 149 -50.63 16.33 29.51
C ALA A 149 -49.22 15.83 29.16
N TYR A 150 -49.08 14.52 28.95
CA TYR A 150 -47.79 13.87 28.66
C TYR A 150 -46.72 14.06 29.75
N ALA A 151 -47.16 14.15 31.01
CA ALA A 151 -46.26 14.30 32.15
C ALA A 151 -45.25 13.15 32.23
N GLY A 152 -43.98 13.48 32.49
CA GLY A 152 -42.88 12.52 32.51
C GLY A 152 -41.99 12.53 31.26
N THR A 153 -42.39 13.25 30.21
CA THR A 153 -41.54 13.50 29.03
C THR A 153 -40.39 14.43 29.39
N ARG A 154 -39.17 14.10 28.92
CA ARG A 154 -38.01 14.98 29.09
C ARG A 154 -38.08 16.23 28.22
N ILE A 155 -37.38 17.29 28.64
CA ILE A 155 -37.17 18.50 27.85
C ILE A 155 -35.79 18.39 27.19
N ILE A 156 -35.73 18.48 25.87
CA ILE A 156 -34.48 18.33 25.08
C ILE A 156 -33.59 19.57 25.30
N PHE A 157 -34.11 20.76 24.98
CA PHE A 157 -33.39 22.03 25.17
C PHE A 157 -33.60 22.62 26.56
N CYS A 158 -33.16 21.88 27.58
CA CYS A 158 -33.36 22.19 28.99
C CYS A 158 -32.71 23.50 29.46
N ASP A 159 -31.73 24.03 28.73
CA ASP A 159 -31.13 25.34 29.02
C ASP A 159 -32.04 26.52 28.61
N THR A 160 -33.02 26.29 27.72
CA THR A 160 -33.89 27.35 27.16
C THR A 160 -35.36 27.14 27.51
N GLU A 161 -35.90 25.94 27.31
CA GLU A 161 -37.32 25.65 27.48
C GLU A 161 -37.59 25.11 28.89
N LYS A 162 -38.70 25.57 29.49
CA LYS A 162 -39.13 25.17 30.85
C LYS A 162 -40.19 24.07 30.85
N SER A 163 -40.84 23.86 29.70
CA SER A 163 -41.92 22.93 29.47
C SER A 163 -41.96 22.59 27.98
N ASN A 164 -42.49 21.42 27.65
CA ASN A 164 -42.83 21.05 26.27
C ASN A 164 -44.21 21.59 25.84
N TRP A 165 -44.88 22.35 26.72
CA TRP A 165 -46.14 23.03 26.44
C TRP A 165 -45.96 24.55 26.53
N SER A 166 -46.41 25.27 25.50
CA SER A 166 -46.42 26.73 25.46
C SER A 166 -47.84 27.27 25.26
N TRP A 167 -48.21 28.30 26.01
CA TRP A 167 -49.52 28.95 25.90
C TRP A 167 -49.59 29.85 24.66
N ASP A 168 -50.57 29.60 23.78
CA ASP A 168 -50.86 30.49 22.66
C ASP A 168 -52.04 31.42 22.99
N PRO A 169 -51.83 32.75 23.05
CA PRO A 169 -52.86 33.70 23.47
C PRO A 169 -53.98 33.90 22.45
N VAL A 170 -53.75 33.56 21.17
CA VAL A 170 -54.78 33.66 20.11
C VAL A 170 -55.68 32.43 20.14
N ALA A 171 -55.06 31.27 20.36
CA ALA A 171 -55.72 29.99 20.40
C ALA A 171 -56.44 29.72 21.73
N GLY A 172 -56.05 30.42 22.81
CA GLY A 172 -56.57 30.23 24.16
C GLY A 172 -56.30 28.83 24.70
N ALA A 173 -55.17 28.22 24.32
CA ALA A 173 -54.80 26.85 24.66
C ALA A 173 -53.27 26.68 24.62
N TYR A 174 -52.78 25.62 25.25
CA TYR A 174 -51.39 25.19 25.11
C TYR A 174 -51.19 24.40 23.82
N PHE A 175 -50.03 24.54 23.18
CA PHE A 175 -49.58 23.66 22.11
C PHE A 175 -48.28 22.95 22.49
N TRP A 176 -48.09 21.75 21.95
CA TRP A 176 -46.92 20.92 22.20
C TRP A 176 -45.74 21.32 21.32
N HIS A 177 -44.54 21.26 21.88
CA HIS A 177 -43.28 21.38 21.17
C HIS A 177 -42.19 20.57 21.88
N ARG A 178 -41.46 19.74 21.13
CA ARG A 178 -40.30 18.98 21.68
C ARG A 178 -39.02 19.78 21.72
N PHE A 179 -38.91 20.76 20.83
CA PHE A 179 -37.79 21.67 20.67
C PHE A 179 -38.19 23.04 21.22
N TYR A 180 -37.85 24.14 20.54
CA TYR A 180 -38.22 25.47 20.99
C TYR A 180 -39.73 25.72 20.88
N SER A 181 -40.23 26.63 21.70
CA SER A 181 -41.63 27.08 21.69
C SER A 181 -42.09 27.64 20.34
N HIS A 182 -41.19 28.03 19.44
CA HIS A 182 -41.51 28.47 18.08
C HIS A 182 -41.45 27.34 17.04
N GLN A 183 -41.31 26.10 17.48
CA GLN A 183 -41.35 24.88 16.67
C GLN A 183 -42.53 23.99 17.12
N PRO A 184 -43.79 24.42 16.90
CA PRO A 184 -44.96 23.62 17.25
C PRO A 184 -44.97 22.28 16.51
N ASP A 185 -45.20 21.21 17.26
CA ASP A 185 -45.18 19.82 16.79
C ASP A 185 -46.44 19.49 15.97
N LEU A 186 -46.22 18.77 14.86
CA LEU A 186 -47.25 18.30 13.97
C LEU A 186 -47.97 17.08 14.57
N ASN A 187 -49.28 17.03 14.40
CA ASN A 187 -50.10 15.96 14.96
C ASN A 187 -50.22 14.77 14.00
N PHE A 188 -49.41 13.72 14.21
CA PHE A 188 -49.44 12.52 13.36
C PHE A 188 -50.64 11.60 13.58
N ASP A 189 -51.47 11.79 14.61
CA ASP A 189 -52.78 11.14 14.72
C ASP A 189 -53.79 11.70 13.69
N ASN A 190 -53.45 12.82 13.04
CA ASN A 190 -54.21 13.35 11.91
C ASN A 190 -53.61 12.83 10.58
N PRO A 191 -54.31 11.96 9.83
CA PRO A 191 -53.78 11.41 8.57
C PRO A 191 -53.52 12.47 7.49
N GLN A 192 -54.11 13.67 7.60
CA GLN A 192 -53.78 14.78 6.70
C GLN A 192 -52.34 15.28 6.85
N VAL A 193 -51.76 15.19 8.06
CA VAL A 193 -50.37 15.58 8.30
C VAL A 193 -49.42 14.64 7.56
N LEU A 194 -49.61 13.32 7.69
CA LEU A 194 -48.83 12.34 6.93
C LEU A 194 -48.96 12.55 5.42
N ASN A 195 -50.16 12.82 4.91
CA ASN A 195 -50.37 13.10 3.48
C ASN A 195 -49.61 14.34 2.99
N GLU A 196 -49.53 15.40 3.80
CA GLU A 196 -48.74 16.59 3.48
C GLU A 196 -47.24 16.29 3.52
N VAL A 197 -46.75 15.55 4.53
CA VAL A 197 -45.36 15.09 4.62
C VAL A 197 -44.96 14.28 3.38
N LEU A 198 -45.78 13.29 2.99
CA LEU A 198 -45.56 12.52 1.75
C LEU A 198 -45.57 13.41 0.50
N SER A 199 -46.40 14.46 0.48
CA SER A 199 -46.43 15.40 -0.63
C SER A 199 -45.20 16.30 -0.69
N VAL A 200 -44.64 16.72 0.45
CA VAL A 200 -43.38 17.46 0.51
C VAL A 200 -42.21 16.57 0.07
N MET A 201 -42.19 15.33 0.55
CA MET A 201 -41.23 14.32 0.12
C MET A 201 -41.21 14.16 -1.40
N ARG A 202 -42.39 13.92 -2.02
CA ARG A 202 -42.52 13.81 -3.48
C ARG A 202 -41.97 15.03 -4.21
N PHE A 203 -42.28 16.24 -3.74
CA PHE A 203 -41.85 17.48 -4.40
C PHE A 203 -40.33 17.57 -4.58
N TRP A 204 -39.55 17.20 -3.56
CA TRP A 204 -38.08 17.24 -3.63
C TRP A 204 -37.49 16.05 -4.40
N LEU A 205 -38.08 14.86 -4.27
CA LEU A 205 -37.66 13.68 -5.03
C LEU A 205 -37.92 13.84 -6.54
N ASP A 206 -39.06 14.42 -6.92
CA ASP A 206 -39.39 14.79 -8.31
C ASP A 206 -38.40 15.82 -8.88
N MET A 207 -37.78 16.64 -8.01
CA MET A 207 -36.73 17.59 -8.40
C MET A 207 -35.36 16.91 -8.62
N GLY A 208 -35.19 15.67 -8.17
CA GLY A 208 -33.97 14.89 -8.31
C GLY A 208 -33.16 14.70 -7.02
N VAL A 209 -33.69 15.07 -5.85
CA VAL A 209 -33.02 14.72 -4.58
C VAL A 209 -32.89 13.20 -4.45
N ASP A 210 -31.72 12.74 -4.01
CA ASP A 210 -31.36 11.31 -3.98
C ASP A 210 -31.66 10.64 -2.63
N GLY A 211 -31.74 11.42 -1.56
CA GLY A 211 -32.13 10.93 -0.25
C GLY A 211 -32.59 12.03 0.69
N LEU A 212 -33.22 11.62 1.79
CA LEU A 212 -33.79 12.54 2.78
C LEU A 212 -33.36 12.13 4.18
N ARG A 213 -32.79 13.07 4.94
CA ARG A 213 -32.60 12.90 6.38
C ARG A 213 -33.91 13.20 7.09
N LEU A 214 -34.45 12.22 7.82
CA LEU A 214 -35.62 12.39 8.68
C LEU A 214 -35.14 12.94 10.02
N ASP A 215 -35.31 14.24 10.19
CA ASP A 215 -34.96 14.97 11.41
C ASP A 215 -35.98 14.69 12.52
N ALA A 216 -35.50 14.59 13.77
CA ALA A 216 -36.34 14.45 14.95
C ALA A 216 -37.30 13.23 14.92
N VAL A 217 -36.92 12.18 14.18
CA VAL A 217 -37.81 11.05 13.90
C VAL A 217 -38.31 10.27 15.13
N PRO A 218 -37.64 10.26 16.30
CA PRO A 218 -38.19 9.57 17.46
C PRO A 218 -39.43 10.17 18.11
N TYR A 219 -39.78 11.40 17.75
CA TYR A 219 -40.69 12.21 18.53
C TYR A 219 -42.07 12.42 17.89
N LEU A 220 -42.37 11.76 16.76
CA LEU A 220 -43.55 12.05 15.92
C LEU A 220 -44.91 11.83 16.58
N VAL A 221 -45.00 10.91 17.55
CA VAL A 221 -46.28 10.52 18.17
C VAL A 221 -46.15 10.54 19.69
N GLU A 222 -47.17 11.09 20.35
CA GLU A 222 -47.27 11.19 21.80
C GLU A 222 -48.44 10.37 22.38
N ARG A 223 -48.19 9.71 23.51
CA ARG A 223 -49.14 8.91 24.29
C ARG A 223 -48.96 9.16 25.79
N GLU A 224 -50.09 9.32 26.47
CA GLU A 224 -50.10 9.46 27.93
C GLU A 224 -49.45 8.26 28.64
N GLY A 225 -48.67 8.54 29.68
CA GLY A 225 -47.97 7.51 30.47
C GLY A 225 -46.75 6.89 29.79
N THR A 226 -46.26 7.46 28.68
CA THR A 226 -45.05 7.01 27.98
C THR A 226 -43.95 8.09 28.01
N SER A 227 -42.76 7.76 27.51
CA SER A 227 -41.68 8.74 27.28
C SER A 227 -41.95 9.66 26.09
N ASN A 228 -42.92 9.34 25.22
CA ASN A 228 -43.16 10.00 23.92
C ASN A 228 -41.94 9.96 23.00
N GLU A 229 -41.19 8.87 23.06
CA GLU A 229 -40.02 8.58 22.23
C GLU A 229 -40.11 7.13 21.76
N ASN A 230 -39.72 6.84 20.51
CA ASN A 230 -39.66 5.49 19.94
C ASN A 230 -40.99 4.71 20.00
N LEU A 231 -42.13 5.41 19.94
CA LEU A 231 -43.44 4.74 20.05
C LEU A 231 -43.73 3.85 18.82
N PRO A 232 -44.42 2.70 18.97
CA PRO A 232 -44.76 1.84 17.84
C PRO A 232 -45.51 2.54 16.71
N GLU A 233 -46.33 3.54 17.04
CA GLU A 233 -47.04 4.37 16.08
C GLU A 233 -46.11 5.29 15.27
N THR A 234 -45.05 5.81 15.89
CA THR A 234 -43.97 6.53 15.19
C THR A 234 -43.33 5.63 14.14
N HIS A 235 -42.98 4.40 14.51
CA HIS A 235 -42.45 3.40 13.57
C HIS A 235 -43.44 3.06 12.44
N ALA A 236 -44.74 2.99 12.73
CA ALA A 236 -45.76 2.77 11.70
C ALA A 236 -45.86 3.93 10.69
N VAL A 237 -45.68 5.17 11.14
CA VAL A 237 -45.57 6.35 10.27
C VAL A 237 -44.36 6.24 9.36
N ILE A 238 -43.20 5.84 9.89
CA ILE A 238 -41.96 5.70 9.12
C ILE A 238 -42.07 4.58 8.08
N ARG A 239 -42.63 3.41 8.44
CA ARG A 239 -42.93 2.34 7.47
C ARG A 239 -43.84 2.81 6.34
N SER A 240 -44.82 3.66 6.66
CA SER A 240 -45.70 4.24 5.63
C SER A 240 -44.95 5.18 4.69
N ILE A 241 -44.01 5.99 5.22
CA ILE A 241 -43.12 6.85 4.42
C ILE A 241 -42.21 6.01 3.53
N ARG A 242 -41.56 4.98 4.09
CA ARG A 242 -40.69 4.06 3.36
C ARG A 242 -41.43 3.31 2.25
N SER A 243 -42.58 2.74 2.56
CA SER A 243 -43.41 2.04 1.57
C SER A 243 -43.81 2.97 0.42
N HIS A 244 -44.13 4.23 0.71
CA HIS A 244 -44.42 5.21 -0.33
C HIS A 244 -43.18 5.54 -1.18
N LEU A 245 -42.00 5.65 -0.57
CA LEU A 245 -40.74 5.89 -1.26
C LEU A 245 -40.40 4.74 -2.22
N ASP A 246 -40.42 3.50 -1.72
CA ASP A 246 -40.04 2.31 -2.49
C ASP A 246 -40.97 2.09 -3.70
N GLN A 247 -42.26 2.40 -3.56
CA GLN A 247 -43.25 2.26 -4.65
C GLN A 247 -43.06 3.28 -5.78
N HIS A 248 -42.58 4.49 -5.48
CA HIS A 248 -42.61 5.61 -6.43
C HIS A 248 -41.22 6.10 -6.86
N PHE A 249 -40.20 5.88 -6.02
CA PHE A 249 -38.85 6.40 -6.22
C PHE A 249 -37.79 5.35 -5.86
N PRO A 250 -37.63 4.29 -6.68
CA PRO A 250 -36.60 3.28 -6.44
C PRO A 250 -35.19 3.89 -6.46
N GLY A 251 -34.30 3.38 -5.61
CA GLY A 251 -32.91 3.85 -5.50
C GLY A 251 -32.72 5.13 -4.69
N ARG A 252 -33.77 5.63 -4.02
CA ARG A 252 -33.70 6.75 -3.06
C ARG A 252 -33.50 6.24 -1.64
N MET A 253 -32.99 7.11 -0.77
CA MET A 253 -32.55 6.73 0.57
C MET A 253 -33.22 7.57 1.67
N LEU A 254 -33.54 6.95 2.81
CA LEU A 254 -33.99 7.61 4.05
C LEU A 254 -32.94 7.42 5.15
N LEU A 255 -32.52 8.52 5.76
CA LEU A 255 -31.54 8.56 6.85
C LEU A 255 -32.21 9.05 8.13
N ALA A 256 -32.34 8.19 9.14
CA ALA A 256 -32.91 8.54 10.42
C ALA A 256 -31.92 9.29 11.32
N GLU A 257 -32.34 10.44 11.82
CA GLU A 257 -31.73 11.04 13.01
C GLU A 257 -32.40 10.50 14.28
N ALA A 258 -31.93 9.35 14.76
CA ALA A 258 -32.36 8.76 16.01
C ALA A 258 -31.20 8.73 17.02
N ASN A 259 -31.03 9.82 17.79
CA ASN A 259 -30.07 9.87 18.89
C ASN A 259 -30.58 9.07 20.10
N MET A 260 -30.47 7.74 20.02
CA MET A 260 -30.95 6.79 21.01
C MET A 260 -29.85 5.79 21.41
N TRP A 261 -30.10 4.98 22.43
CA TRP A 261 -29.27 3.81 22.75
C TRP A 261 -29.26 2.80 21.59
N PRO A 262 -28.21 1.95 21.44
CA PRO A 262 -28.08 1.04 20.30
C PRO A 262 -29.32 0.21 20.01
N GLU A 263 -29.94 -0.34 21.06
CA GLU A 263 -31.11 -1.22 20.99
C GLU A 263 -32.39 -0.53 20.49
N ASP A 264 -32.45 0.79 20.64
CA ASP A 264 -33.57 1.63 20.19
C ASP A 264 -33.27 2.22 18.81
N ALA A 265 -32.05 2.72 18.59
CA ALA A 265 -31.63 3.30 17.31
C ALA A 265 -31.75 2.29 16.15
N GLN A 266 -31.50 1.00 16.41
CA GLN A 266 -31.65 -0.06 15.40
C GLN A 266 -33.11 -0.30 14.97
N GLN A 267 -34.11 0.05 15.80
CA GLN A 267 -35.52 -0.21 15.48
C GLN A 267 -35.96 0.58 14.25
N TYR A 268 -35.31 1.73 14.00
CA TYR A 268 -35.50 2.58 12.83
C TYR A 268 -35.09 1.94 11.50
N PHE A 269 -34.49 0.76 11.51
CA PHE A 269 -34.28 -0.04 10.31
C PHE A 269 -35.51 -0.89 9.95
N GLY A 270 -36.46 -1.11 10.87
CA GLY A 270 -37.62 -1.98 10.64
C GLY A 270 -37.32 -3.44 11.02
N LEU A 271 -37.01 -3.66 12.30
CA LEU A 271 -36.59 -4.97 12.84
C LEU A 271 -37.73 -5.85 13.36
N THR A 272 -38.99 -5.55 13.02
CA THR A 272 -40.15 -6.30 13.55
C THR A 272 -40.44 -7.56 12.73
N GLY A 273 -40.24 -8.74 13.33
CA GLY A 273 -40.59 -10.05 12.73
C GLY A 273 -39.50 -11.11 12.94
N PRO A 274 -39.75 -12.38 12.57
CA PRO A 274 -38.74 -13.46 12.64
C PRO A 274 -37.62 -13.32 11.60
N ASP A 275 -37.87 -12.63 10.47
CA ASP A 275 -36.90 -12.26 9.44
C ASP A 275 -37.08 -10.76 9.12
N PRO A 276 -36.23 -9.85 9.65
CA PRO A 276 -36.40 -8.41 9.46
C PRO A 276 -36.07 -7.98 8.02
N GLU A 277 -37.05 -7.42 7.30
CA GLU A 277 -36.93 -7.03 5.88
C GLU A 277 -36.27 -5.65 5.67
N GLY A 278 -36.08 -4.87 6.73
CA GLY A 278 -35.50 -3.52 6.62
C GLY A 278 -36.47 -2.50 6.02
N ASP A 279 -37.70 -2.43 6.52
CA ASP A 279 -38.86 -1.74 5.93
C ASP A 279 -39.12 -0.32 6.48
N GLU A 280 -38.17 0.25 7.25
CA GLU A 280 -38.22 1.64 7.73
C GLU A 280 -37.15 2.51 7.06
N CYS A 281 -36.12 2.97 7.78
CA CYS A 281 -35.05 3.78 7.19
C CYS A 281 -33.95 2.89 6.59
N HIS A 282 -33.37 3.36 5.49
CA HIS A 282 -32.23 2.71 4.86
C HIS A 282 -30.97 2.92 5.71
N MET A 283 -30.86 4.10 6.31
CA MET A 283 -29.75 4.48 7.14
C MET A 283 -30.20 5.06 8.48
N ALA A 284 -29.37 4.92 9.50
CA ALA A 284 -29.50 5.63 10.77
C ALA A 284 -28.11 6.09 11.24
N PHE A 285 -28.03 7.23 11.93
CA PHE A 285 -26.77 7.67 12.51
C PHE A 285 -26.34 6.77 13.68
N HIS A 286 -25.07 6.39 13.70
CA HIS A 286 -24.50 5.60 14.79
C HIS A 286 -24.09 6.48 15.98
N PHE A 287 -25.05 7.22 16.55
CA PHE A 287 -24.86 8.07 17.73
C PHE A 287 -24.18 7.36 18.90
N PRO A 288 -24.46 6.07 19.22
CA PRO A 288 -23.79 5.41 20.33
C PRO A 288 -22.26 5.29 20.19
N LEU A 289 -21.76 5.06 18.97
CA LEU A 289 -20.34 4.84 18.70
C LEU A 289 -19.53 6.14 18.84
N MET A 290 -20.10 7.26 18.38
CA MET A 290 -19.39 8.55 18.28
C MET A 290 -18.75 8.99 19.62
N PRO A 291 -19.47 9.11 20.76
CA PRO A 291 -18.87 9.50 22.04
C PRO A 291 -17.83 8.50 22.54
N ARG A 292 -17.99 7.21 22.23
CA ARG A 292 -17.08 6.15 22.69
C ARG A 292 -15.75 6.20 21.95
N MET A 293 -15.70 6.71 20.72
CA MET A 293 -14.43 6.99 20.03
C MET A 293 -13.61 8.04 20.79
N TYR A 294 -14.24 9.15 21.20
CA TYR A 294 -13.60 10.18 22.03
C TYR A 294 -13.14 9.63 23.37
N MET A 295 -14.01 8.86 24.06
CA MET A 295 -13.64 8.24 25.34
C MET A 295 -12.46 7.27 25.21
N ALA A 296 -12.39 6.49 24.13
CA ALA A 296 -11.35 5.49 23.93
C ALA A 296 -9.96 6.14 23.78
N ILE A 297 -9.88 7.27 23.06
CA ILE A 297 -8.65 8.07 22.98
C ILE A 297 -8.32 8.70 24.33
N ALA A 298 -9.31 9.31 25.01
CA ALA A 298 -9.10 9.95 26.30
C ALA A 298 -8.61 8.98 27.39
N ARG A 299 -9.14 7.75 27.40
CA ARG A 299 -8.77 6.70 28.37
C ARG A 299 -7.56 5.88 27.94
N GLU A 300 -7.08 6.05 26.71
CA GLU A 300 -6.11 5.15 26.05
C GLU A 300 -6.53 3.67 26.17
N ASP A 301 -7.82 3.38 25.98
CA ASP A 301 -8.39 2.04 26.15
C ASP A 301 -9.42 1.77 25.06
N ARG A 302 -9.29 0.65 24.36
CA ARG A 302 -10.23 0.21 23.31
C ARG A 302 -11.60 -0.20 23.82
N PHE A 303 -11.73 -0.47 25.13
CA PHE A 303 -12.93 -1.02 25.74
C PHE A 303 -14.22 -0.26 25.37
N PRO A 304 -14.31 1.08 25.46
CA PRO A 304 -15.55 1.81 25.15
C PRO A 304 -16.05 1.54 23.72
N ILE A 305 -15.14 1.45 22.73
CA ILE A 305 -15.51 1.13 21.34
C ILE A 305 -15.95 -0.32 21.24
N THR A 306 -15.16 -1.27 21.75
CA THR A 306 -15.49 -2.70 21.60
C THR A 306 -16.76 -3.10 22.36
N ASP A 307 -17.06 -2.43 23.46
CA ASP A 307 -18.24 -2.71 24.29
C ASP A 307 -19.52 -2.21 23.59
N ILE A 308 -19.54 -0.96 23.11
CA ILE A 308 -20.72 -0.43 22.42
C ILE A 308 -20.99 -1.15 21.09
N MET A 309 -19.93 -1.55 20.37
CA MET A 309 -20.08 -2.31 19.13
C MET A 309 -20.60 -3.73 19.36
N ARG A 310 -20.30 -4.36 20.51
CA ARG A 310 -20.88 -5.67 20.88
C ARG A 310 -22.36 -5.58 21.26
N GLN A 311 -22.78 -4.42 21.76
CA GLN A 311 -24.18 -4.14 22.11
C GLN A 311 -25.00 -3.71 20.90
N THR A 312 -24.35 -3.35 19.79
CA THR A 312 -25.00 -2.93 18.55
C THR A 312 -25.28 -4.17 17.68
N PRO A 313 -26.54 -4.58 17.46
CA PRO A 313 -26.85 -5.76 16.69
C PRO A 313 -26.60 -5.56 15.18
N GLU A 314 -26.59 -6.67 14.43
CA GLU A 314 -26.51 -6.63 12.98
C GLU A 314 -27.76 -5.98 12.39
N VAL A 315 -27.57 -5.18 11.34
CA VAL A 315 -28.65 -4.49 10.62
C VAL A 315 -29.08 -5.30 9.40
N PRO A 316 -30.31 -5.12 8.89
CA PRO A 316 -30.77 -5.81 7.68
C PRO A 316 -29.84 -5.61 6.48
N PRO A 317 -29.75 -6.55 5.52
CA PRO A 317 -28.80 -6.47 4.40
C PRO A 317 -28.97 -5.25 3.48
N ASN A 318 -30.15 -4.64 3.44
CA ASN A 318 -30.45 -3.40 2.72
C ASN A 318 -30.20 -2.13 3.57
N CYS A 319 -29.90 -2.26 4.86
CA CYS A 319 -29.70 -1.13 5.78
C CYS A 319 -28.22 -0.86 6.06
N GLN A 320 -27.91 0.34 6.56
CA GLN A 320 -26.53 0.78 6.83
C GLN A 320 -26.43 1.84 7.93
N TRP A 321 -25.42 1.73 8.79
CA TRP A 321 -25.09 2.80 9.73
C TRP A 321 -24.40 3.98 9.03
N ALA A 322 -24.78 5.22 9.39
CA ALA A 322 -24.04 6.43 9.07
C ALA A 322 -23.09 6.76 10.24
N ILE A 323 -21.78 6.71 10.00
CA ILE A 323 -20.75 6.99 11.01
C ILE A 323 -20.28 8.43 10.84
N PHE A 324 -20.12 9.15 11.95
CA PHE A 324 -19.68 10.54 11.96
C PHE A 324 -18.88 10.83 13.23
N LEU A 325 -18.02 11.84 13.17
CA LEU A 325 -17.24 12.30 14.33
C LEU A 325 -17.89 13.54 14.94
N ARG A 326 -18.26 14.50 14.09
CA ARG A 326 -18.93 15.75 14.45
C ARG A 326 -19.98 16.08 13.39
N ASN A 327 -20.84 17.02 13.73
CA ASN A 327 -21.89 17.55 12.88
C ASN A 327 -22.11 19.02 13.23
N HIS A 328 -23.15 19.62 12.64
CA HIS A 328 -23.57 20.99 12.90
C HIS A 328 -24.14 21.28 14.31
N ASP A 329 -24.36 20.25 15.13
CA ASP A 329 -24.83 20.39 16.52
C ASP A 329 -23.66 20.24 17.49
N GLU A 330 -23.96 20.26 18.79
CA GLU A 330 -23.02 19.84 19.81
C GLU A 330 -22.69 18.34 19.71
N LEU A 331 -21.55 17.96 20.28
CA LEU A 331 -21.27 16.57 20.59
C LEU A 331 -22.25 16.16 21.69
N THR A 332 -23.35 15.51 21.31
CA THR A 332 -24.40 15.09 22.24
C THR A 332 -23.90 14.02 23.20
N LEU A 333 -24.20 14.20 24.49
CA LEU A 333 -23.94 13.26 25.58
C LEU A 333 -25.25 12.86 26.27
N GLU A 334 -26.37 12.86 25.52
CA GLU A 334 -27.66 12.38 26.02
C GLU A 334 -27.62 10.86 26.24
N MET A 335 -27.12 10.12 25.23
CA MET A 335 -27.10 8.65 25.20
C MET A 335 -25.76 8.07 25.70
N VAL A 336 -25.31 8.62 26.83
CA VAL A 336 -24.20 8.09 27.63
C VAL A 336 -24.63 8.03 29.10
N THR A 337 -23.97 7.18 29.90
CA THR A 337 -24.21 7.17 31.35
C THR A 337 -23.73 8.47 32.00
N SER A 338 -24.28 8.81 33.16
CA SER A 338 -23.90 10.06 33.87
C SER A 338 -22.40 10.15 34.15
N SER A 339 -21.74 9.03 34.50
CA SER A 339 -20.30 9.01 34.76
C SER A 339 -19.45 9.20 33.50
N GLU A 340 -19.91 8.69 32.35
CA GLU A 340 -19.27 8.92 31.06
C GLU A 340 -19.42 10.38 30.62
N ARG A 341 -20.61 10.97 30.84
CA ARG A 341 -20.89 12.37 30.56
C ARG A 341 -19.97 13.30 31.35
N ASP A 342 -19.88 13.08 32.67
CA ASP A 342 -19.02 13.88 33.55
C ASP A 342 -17.56 13.78 33.12
N TYR A 343 -17.09 12.58 32.79
CA TYR A 343 -15.73 12.35 32.28
C TYR A 343 -15.45 13.11 30.97
N LEU A 344 -16.36 13.05 29.99
CA LEU A 344 -16.21 13.74 28.71
C LEU A 344 -16.24 15.27 28.89
N TRP A 345 -17.06 15.79 29.80
CA TRP A 345 -17.04 17.20 30.15
C TRP A 345 -15.74 17.65 30.81
N GLU A 346 -15.16 16.83 31.68
CA GLU A 346 -13.86 17.13 32.32
C GLU A 346 -12.71 17.12 31.31
N VAL A 347 -12.72 16.21 30.35
CA VAL A 347 -11.64 16.06 29.36
C VAL A 347 -11.76 17.09 28.23
N TYR A 348 -12.95 17.25 27.64
CA TYR A 348 -13.13 17.96 26.36
C TYR A 348 -13.81 19.33 26.48
N ALA A 349 -14.44 19.62 27.63
CA ALA A 349 -15.18 20.85 27.90
C ALA A 349 -14.84 21.44 29.29
N THR A 350 -13.54 21.65 29.52
CA THR A 350 -13.03 22.31 30.74
C THR A 350 -13.58 23.73 30.89
N ASP A 351 -13.67 24.49 29.80
CA ASP A 351 -14.47 25.72 29.77
C ASP A 351 -15.96 25.37 29.76
N ARG A 352 -16.67 25.77 30.82
CA ARG A 352 -18.11 25.54 30.97
C ARG A 352 -18.94 26.17 29.84
N ARG A 353 -18.45 27.21 29.18
CA ARG A 353 -19.14 27.80 28.01
C ARG A 353 -19.17 26.85 26.83
N ALA A 354 -18.25 25.89 26.72
CA ALA A 354 -18.29 24.89 25.67
C ALA A 354 -19.37 23.82 25.90
N ARG A 355 -20.03 23.82 27.07
CA ARG A 355 -21.16 22.94 27.39
C ARG A 355 -22.46 23.63 26.99
N ILE A 356 -23.38 22.87 26.41
CA ILE A 356 -24.73 23.33 26.06
C ILE A 356 -25.67 22.12 26.10
N ASN A 357 -26.87 22.28 26.64
CA ASN A 357 -27.80 21.19 26.93
C ASN A 357 -27.07 20.04 27.66
N LEU A 358 -27.11 18.83 27.11
CA LEU A 358 -26.34 17.68 27.57
C LEU A 358 -25.19 17.34 26.61
N GLY A 359 -24.45 18.32 26.09
CA GLY A 359 -23.37 18.08 25.13
C GLY A 359 -22.21 19.08 25.16
N ILE A 360 -21.39 19.04 24.11
CA ILE A 360 -20.17 19.87 23.93
C ILE A 360 -20.15 20.54 22.55
N ARG A 361 -20.33 21.86 22.50
CA ARG A 361 -20.38 22.66 21.26
C ARG A 361 -19.01 23.05 20.72
N ARG A 362 -18.20 22.05 20.36
CA ARG A 362 -16.86 22.21 19.78
C ARG A 362 -16.68 21.42 18.48
N ARG A 363 -15.74 21.85 17.64
CA ARG A 363 -15.32 21.16 16.41
C ARG A 363 -14.30 20.04 16.70
N LEU A 364 -14.05 19.19 15.70
CA LEU A 364 -13.14 18.05 15.83
C LEU A 364 -11.71 18.48 16.20
N ALA A 365 -11.10 19.40 15.46
CA ALA A 365 -9.72 19.81 15.70
C ALA A 365 -9.51 20.45 17.09
N PRO A 366 -10.39 21.33 17.58
CA PRO A 366 -10.34 21.83 18.96
C PRO A 366 -10.55 20.76 20.03
N LEU A 367 -11.44 19.78 19.81
CA LEU A 367 -11.60 18.62 20.71
C LEU A 367 -10.32 17.78 20.79
N MET A 368 -9.59 17.66 19.68
CA MET A 368 -8.30 16.95 19.61
C MET A 368 -7.09 17.81 20.01
N GLU A 369 -7.32 19.03 20.51
CA GLU A 369 -6.27 19.97 20.94
C GLU A 369 -5.25 20.30 19.82
N ARG A 370 -5.70 20.27 18.55
CA ARG A 370 -4.86 20.45 17.35
C ARG A 370 -3.78 19.38 17.14
N ASP A 371 -3.80 18.27 17.89
CA ASP A 371 -2.89 17.15 17.61
C ASP A 371 -3.37 16.45 16.33
N ARG A 372 -2.65 16.71 15.24
CA ARG A 372 -2.93 16.14 13.93
C ARG A 372 -3.01 14.62 13.95
N ARG A 373 -2.18 13.94 14.75
CA ARG A 373 -2.18 12.46 14.82
C ARG A 373 -3.50 11.94 15.40
N ARG A 374 -4.07 12.65 16.38
CA ARG A 374 -5.40 12.31 16.92
C ARG A 374 -6.51 12.55 15.91
N ILE A 375 -6.42 13.63 15.12
CA ILE A 375 -7.37 13.93 14.03
C ILE A 375 -7.31 12.83 12.96
N GLU A 376 -6.11 12.44 12.55
CA GLU A 376 -5.89 11.36 11.57
C GLU A 376 -6.39 10.01 12.11
N LEU A 377 -6.11 9.68 13.38
CA LEU A 377 -6.63 8.48 14.03
C LEU A 377 -8.17 8.46 14.07
N MET A 378 -8.81 9.57 14.46
CA MET A 378 -10.28 9.64 14.48
C MET A 378 -10.88 9.49 13.07
N ASN A 379 -10.28 10.12 12.06
CA ASN A 379 -10.71 9.95 10.67
C ASN A 379 -10.43 8.54 10.13
N SER A 380 -9.32 7.90 10.54
CA SER A 380 -9.11 6.47 10.25
C SER A 380 -10.28 5.66 10.79
N LEU A 381 -10.65 5.82 12.06
CA LEU A 381 -11.78 5.10 12.65
C LEU A 381 -13.10 5.40 11.93
N LEU A 382 -13.34 6.66 11.53
CA LEU A 382 -14.50 7.05 10.73
C LEU A 382 -14.57 6.27 9.40
N PHE A 383 -13.43 6.10 8.73
CA PHE A 383 -13.37 5.48 7.41
C PHE A 383 -13.34 3.95 7.43
N SER A 384 -12.85 3.33 8.51
CA SER A 384 -12.67 1.88 8.59
C SER A 384 -13.70 1.14 9.46
N MET A 385 -14.54 1.83 10.23
CA MET A 385 -15.65 1.21 10.97
C MET A 385 -16.82 0.84 10.02
N PRO A 386 -17.67 -0.14 10.38
CA PRO A 386 -18.73 -0.63 9.50
C PRO A 386 -19.85 0.40 9.32
N GLY A 387 -19.84 1.06 8.17
CA GLY A 387 -20.85 2.02 7.79
C GLY A 387 -20.36 3.03 6.76
N THR A 388 -21.20 4.03 6.53
CA THR A 388 -20.99 5.10 5.56
C THR A 388 -20.51 6.35 6.32
N PRO A 389 -19.30 6.86 6.05
CA PRO A 389 -18.75 8.01 6.75
C PRO A 389 -19.45 9.31 6.33
N VAL A 390 -19.69 10.17 7.31
CA VAL A 390 -20.18 11.53 7.16
C VAL A 390 -19.12 12.51 7.66
N ILE A 391 -18.65 13.38 6.78
CA ILE A 391 -17.66 14.42 7.06
C ILE A 391 -18.39 15.75 7.23
N TYR A 392 -18.09 16.48 8.28
CA TYR A 392 -18.62 17.83 8.50
C TYR A 392 -17.72 18.89 7.86
N TYR A 393 -18.31 19.83 7.11
CA TYR A 393 -17.54 20.76 6.29
C TYR A 393 -16.49 21.52 7.08
N GLY A 394 -15.25 21.56 6.59
CA GLY A 394 -14.12 22.23 7.23
C GLY A 394 -13.30 21.34 8.17
N ASP A 395 -13.80 20.18 8.59
CA ASP A 395 -13.01 19.25 9.40
C ASP A 395 -11.86 18.63 8.59
N GLU A 396 -11.99 18.54 7.27
CA GLU A 396 -10.93 18.08 6.35
C GLU A 396 -9.73 19.02 6.27
N ILE A 397 -9.89 20.29 6.64
CA ILE A 397 -8.79 21.25 6.81
C ILE A 397 -8.47 21.52 8.28
N GLY A 398 -9.23 20.95 9.22
CA GLY A 398 -9.02 21.15 10.66
C GLY A 398 -9.52 22.51 11.17
N MET A 399 -10.67 22.98 10.67
CA MET A 399 -11.31 24.20 11.18
C MET A 399 -11.55 24.15 12.70
N GLY A 400 -11.46 25.31 13.33
CA GLY A 400 -11.75 25.50 14.75
C GLY A 400 -13.22 25.80 15.04
N ASP A 401 -13.47 26.29 16.25
CA ASP A 401 -14.79 26.76 16.69
C ASP A 401 -14.69 28.14 17.34
N ASN A 402 -15.86 28.77 17.53
CA ASN A 402 -16.01 29.97 18.35
C ASN A 402 -17.13 29.79 19.38
N ILE A 403 -16.78 29.26 20.56
CA ILE A 403 -17.71 28.99 21.67
C ILE A 403 -18.37 30.24 22.28
N HIS A 404 -17.99 31.44 21.85
CA HIS A 404 -18.61 32.70 22.27
C HIS A 404 -19.83 33.08 21.43
N LEU A 405 -20.04 32.41 20.28
CA LEU A 405 -21.27 32.57 19.51
C LEU A 405 -22.44 31.88 20.24
N GLY A 406 -23.64 32.40 20.00
CA GLY A 406 -24.87 31.91 20.63
C GLY A 406 -25.20 30.48 20.18
N ASP A 407 -25.86 29.73 21.06
CA ASP A 407 -26.32 28.36 20.80
C ASP A 407 -25.20 27.48 20.20
N ARG A 408 -25.41 26.94 18.98
CA ARG A 408 -24.51 26.04 18.26
C ARG A 408 -23.76 26.72 17.10
N ASP A 409 -23.94 28.03 16.90
CA ASP A 409 -23.30 28.77 15.79
C ASP A 409 -21.77 28.74 15.83
N GLY A 410 -21.19 28.47 17.00
CA GLY A 410 -19.74 28.35 17.18
C GLY A 410 -19.07 27.31 16.28
N VAL A 411 -19.80 26.28 15.83
CA VAL A 411 -19.28 25.27 14.89
C VAL A 411 -19.75 25.48 13.44
N ARG A 412 -20.57 26.52 13.19
CA ARG A 412 -21.23 26.80 11.90
C ARG A 412 -20.64 28.02 11.16
N THR A 413 -19.44 28.45 11.56
CA THR A 413 -18.73 29.60 10.98
C THR A 413 -18.37 29.39 9.50
N PRO A 414 -18.20 30.46 8.71
CA PRO A 414 -17.91 30.35 7.28
C PRO A 414 -16.70 29.47 6.94
N MET A 415 -16.80 28.70 5.86
CA MET A 415 -15.71 27.87 5.32
C MET A 415 -14.49 28.72 4.95
N GLN A 416 -13.29 28.23 5.27
CA GLN A 416 -12.03 28.97 5.11
C GLN A 416 -11.33 28.58 3.81
N TRP A 417 -11.62 29.29 2.72
CA TRP A 417 -11.11 28.99 1.38
C TRP A 417 -9.69 29.49 1.14
N SER A 418 -9.35 30.68 1.62
CA SER A 418 -8.07 31.36 1.33
C SER A 418 -7.66 32.25 2.51
N PRO A 419 -6.42 32.78 2.56
CA PRO A 419 -6.03 33.77 3.56
C PRO A 419 -6.61 35.18 3.29
N ASP A 420 -7.34 35.37 2.18
CA ASP A 420 -7.92 36.66 1.82
C ASP A 420 -9.05 37.09 2.77
N ARG A 421 -9.55 38.31 2.53
CA ARG A 421 -10.70 38.89 3.24
C ARG A 421 -11.80 37.86 3.46
N ASN A 422 -12.28 37.79 4.71
CA ASN A 422 -13.32 36.87 5.17
C ASN A 422 -12.98 35.38 4.95
N GLY A 423 -11.71 35.00 4.87
CA GLY A 423 -11.29 33.64 4.55
C GLY A 423 -11.60 33.24 3.10
N GLY A 424 -11.80 34.19 2.20
CA GLY A 424 -12.27 33.94 0.83
C GLY A 424 -13.69 33.41 0.73
N PHE A 425 -14.49 33.46 1.81
CA PHE A 425 -15.90 33.05 1.80
C PHE A 425 -16.80 34.05 1.07
N SER A 426 -16.55 35.35 1.26
CA SER A 426 -17.38 36.45 0.76
C SER A 426 -16.54 37.71 0.55
N HIS A 427 -16.92 38.55 -0.41
CA HIS A 427 -16.37 39.90 -0.61
C HIS A 427 -17.09 40.99 0.20
N ALA A 428 -18.16 40.65 0.93
CA ALA A 428 -18.94 41.59 1.74
C ALA A 428 -18.12 42.26 2.85
N ASP A 429 -18.62 43.37 3.39
CA ASP A 429 -18.14 43.95 4.65
C ASP A 429 -18.25 42.92 5.78
N PRO A 430 -17.18 42.70 6.60
CA PRO A 430 -17.19 41.67 7.64
C PRO A 430 -18.40 41.76 8.59
N GLU A 431 -18.90 42.97 8.81
CA GLU A 431 -20.07 43.28 9.64
C GLU A 431 -21.39 42.78 9.05
N ARG A 432 -21.42 42.48 7.75
CA ARG A 432 -22.58 41.96 7.02
C ARG A 432 -22.62 40.44 6.93
N LEU A 433 -21.55 39.75 7.34
CA LEU A 433 -21.50 38.30 7.27
C LEU A 433 -22.53 37.66 8.18
N VAL A 434 -23.13 36.55 7.72
CA VAL A 434 -24.10 35.77 8.52
C VAL A 434 -23.50 35.33 9.85
N LEU A 435 -22.23 34.96 9.85
CA LEU A 435 -21.42 34.64 11.01
C LEU A 435 -19.97 35.09 10.75
N PRO A 436 -19.22 35.50 11.79
CA PRO A 436 -17.83 35.88 11.61
C PRO A 436 -16.98 34.64 11.27
N PRO A 437 -16.04 34.74 10.31
CA PRO A 437 -15.04 33.70 10.08
C PRO A 437 -14.09 33.66 11.27
N LEU A 438 -13.44 32.51 11.50
CA LEU A 438 -12.51 32.40 12.62
C LEU A 438 -11.27 33.25 12.35
N GLN A 439 -10.85 33.96 13.38
CA GLN A 439 -9.65 34.81 13.36
C GLN A 439 -8.71 34.38 14.48
N GLY A 440 -7.43 34.72 14.33
CA GLY A 440 -6.40 34.44 15.32
C GLY A 440 -5.48 33.28 14.95
N PRO A 441 -4.44 33.05 15.77
CA PRO A 441 -3.23 32.34 15.34
C PRO A 441 -3.37 30.81 15.28
N LEU A 442 -4.43 30.24 15.89
CA LEU A 442 -4.55 28.79 16.00
C LEU A 442 -5.44 28.17 14.92
N TYR A 443 -6.60 28.78 14.65
CA TYR A 443 -7.63 28.25 13.75
C TYR A 443 -8.13 29.28 12.73
N GLY A 444 -7.58 30.50 12.75
CA GLY A 444 -8.03 31.56 11.85
C GLY A 444 -7.70 31.25 10.39
N TYR A 445 -8.48 31.81 9.47
CA TYR A 445 -8.36 31.54 8.03
C TYR A 445 -6.99 31.89 7.44
N GLU A 446 -6.22 32.79 8.06
CA GLU A 446 -4.83 33.07 7.66
C GLU A 446 -3.90 31.85 7.83
N ALA A 447 -4.17 30.99 8.82
CA ALA A 447 -3.38 29.80 9.12
C ALA A 447 -4.02 28.51 8.58
N VAL A 448 -5.35 28.43 8.59
CA VAL A 448 -6.11 27.24 8.19
C VAL A 448 -7.02 27.61 7.02
N ASN A 449 -6.63 27.26 5.79
CA ASN A 449 -7.48 27.47 4.63
C ASN A 449 -7.20 26.45 3.52
N VAL A 450 -8.18 26.28 2.62
CA VAL A 450 -8.11 25.35 1.49
C VAL A 450 -6.95 25.68 0.56
N GLU A 451 -6.73 26.95 0.20
CA GLU A 451 -5.68 27.34 -0.75
C GLU A 451 -4.28 26.93 -0.26
N ALA A 452 -3.94 27.24 0.98
CA ALA A 452 -2.65 26.88 1.58
C ALA A 452 -2.48 25.37 1.68
N GLN A 453 -3.52 24.65 2.13
CA GLN A 453 -3.44 23.20 2.28
C GLN A 453 -3.47 22.46 0.94
N ALA A 454 -4.09 23.01 -0.09
CA ALA A 454 -4.07 22.41 -1.43
C ALA A 454 -2.64 22.40 -2.02
N ARG A 455 -1.85 23.44 -1.75
CA ARG A 455 -0.45 23.56 -2.20
C ARG A 455 0.55 22.73 -1.38
N ASP A 456 0.23 22.39 -0.13
CA ASP A 456 1.09 21.55 0.72
C ASP A 456 0.74 20.06 0.54
N PRO A 457 1.61 19.23 -0.08
CA PRO A 457 1.34 17.80 -0.29
C PRO A 457 1.13 17.02 1.02
N HIS A 458 1.70 17.54 2.11
CA HIS A 458 1.61 16.95 3.43
C HIS A 458 0.48 17.52 4.27
N SER A 459 -0.41 18.37 3.74
CA SER A 459 -1.51 18.96 4.50
C SER A 459 -2.54 17.92 4.98
N LEU A 460 -3.40 18.32 5.92
CA LEU A 460 -4.51 17.48 6.37
C LEU A 460 -5.51 17.24 5.22
N LEU A 461 -5.79 18.27 4.41
CA LEU A 461 -6.65 18.16 3.24
C LEU A 461 -6.15 17.11 2.24
N ASN A 462 -4.87 17.15 1.88
CA ASN A 462 -4.29 16.19 0.95
C ASN A 462 -4.17 14.79 1.56
N TRP A 463 -3.98 14.68 2.88
CA TRP A 463 -4.11 13.41 3.59
C TRP A 463 -5.54 12.84 3.52
N MET A 464 -6.56 13.66 3.78
CA MET A 464 -7.97 13.25 3.67
C MET A 464 -8.31 12.75 2.26
N ARG A 465 -7.86 13.45 1.21
CA ARG A 465 -8.02 13.03 -0.20
C ARG A 465 -7.45 11.65 -0.44
N ARG A 466 -6.22 11.39 0.02
CA ARG A 466 -5.56 10.07 -0.12
C ARG A 466 -6.34 8.97 0.62
N MET A 467 -6.79 9.24 1.84
CA MET A 467 -7.56 8.28 2.64
C MET A 467 -8.92 7.95 2.01
N LEU A 468 -9.63 8.95 1.48
CA LEU A 468 -10.91 8.74 0.79
C LEU A 468 -10.74 8.00 -0.54
N ALA A 469 -9.70 8.34 -1.31
CA ALA A 469 -9.35 7.61 -2.53
C ALA A 469 -9.02 6.14 -2.23
N LEU A 470 -8.29 5.88 -1.14
CA LEU A 470 -7.99 4.52 -0.69
C LEU A 470 -9.27 3.79 -0.28
N ARG A 471 -10.09 4.37 0.61
CA ARG A 471 -11.36 3.77 1.05
C ARG A 471 -12.24 3.38 -0.14
N ARG A 472 -12.33 4.23 -1.17
CA ARG A 472 -13.17 3.99 -2.36
C ARG A 472 -12.74 2.76 -3.17
N LYS A 473 -11.45 2.38 -3.14
CA LYS A 473 -10.96 1.18 -3.83
C LYS A 473 -11.37 -0.12 -3.13
N HIS A 474 -11.71 -0.06 -1.84
CA HIS A 474 -11.90 -1.23 -1.00
C HIS A 474 -13.31 -1.27 -0.41
N ARG A 475 -14.20 -2.03 -1.06
CA ARG A 475 -15.61 -2.16 -0.66
C ARG A 475 -15.77 -2.82 0.71
N ALA A 476 -14.77 -3.55 1.20
CA ALA A 476 -14.78 -4.11 2.55
C ALA A 476 -15.00 -3.06 3.64
N PHE A 477 -14.60 -1.79 3.44
CA PHE A 477 -14.87 -0.73 4.42
C PHE A 477 -16.37 -0.36 4.50
N GLY A 478 -17.07 -0.29 3.37
CA GLY A 478 -18.49 0.03 3.34
C GLY A 478 -19.37 -1.19 3.66
N ARG A 479 -19.08 -2.34 3.06
CA ARG A 479 -19.97 -3.51 3.04
C ARG A 479 -19.48 -4.71 3.83
N GLY A 480 -18.20 -4.73 4.21
CA GLY A 480 -17.61 -5.88 4.87
C GLY A 480 -18.08 -6.07 6.30
N THR A 481 -18.02 -7.30 6.77
CA THR A 481 -18.26 -7.64 8.18
C THR A 481 -17.17 -7.03 9.06
N LEU A 482 -17.39 -6.99 10.37
CA LEU A 482 -16.41 -6.52 11.36
C LEU A 482 -16.09 -7.64 12.34
N ARG A 483 -14.81 -7.98 12.46
CA ARG A 483 -14.33 -8.94 13.46
C ARG A 483 -13.22 -8.35 14.32
N PHE A 484 -13.51 -8.09 15.59
CA PHE A 484 -12.51 -7.59 16.53
C PHE A 484 -11.45 -8.64 16.88
N LEU A 485 -10.20 -8.21 16.94
CA LEU A 485 -9.11 -8.95 17.55
C LEU A 485 -8.93 -8.48 19.00
N PHE A 486 -8.55 -9.40 19.89
CA PHE A 486 -8.38 -9.09 21.31
C PHE A 486 -6.95 -9.27 21.81
N PRO A 487 -6.00 -8.43 21.36
CA PRO A 487 -4.65 -8.48 21.90
C PRO A 487 -4.61 -8.13 23.40
N GLY A 488 -3.58 -8.63 24.09
CA GLY A 488 -3.35 -8.34 25.51
C GLY A 488 -3.15 -6.85 25.80
N ASN A 489 -2.60 -6.08 24.84
CA ASN A 489 -2.45 -4.64 24.97
C ASN A 489 -3.79 -3.90 24.73
N ARG A 490 -4.42 -3.45 25.82
CA ARG A 490 -5.72 -2.72 25.78
C ARG A 490 -5.67 -1.37 25.08
N LYS A 491 -4.48 -0.79 24.90
CA LYS A 491 -4.27 0.47 24.19
C LYS A 491 -4.39 0.32 22.67
N ILE A 492 -4.32 -0.91 22.15
CA ILE A 492 -4.43 -1.19 20.73
C ILE A 492 -5.82 -1.70 20.38
N LEU A 493 -6.50 -0.99 19.49
CA LEU A 493 -7.71 -1.45 18.84
C LEU A 493 -7.31 -2.15 17.53
N ALA A 494 -7.65 -3.43 17.38
CA ALA A 494 -7.39 -4.20 16.15
C ALA A 494 -8.66 -4.94 15.70
N TYR A 495 -8.93 -4.93 14.40
CA TYR A 495 -10.09 -5.59 13.81
C TYR A 495 -9.90 -5.87 12.32
N LEU A 496 -10.69 -6.81 11.81
CA LEU A 496 -10.74 -7.18 10.40
C LEU A 496 -12.03 -6.67 9.76
N ARG A 497 -11.91 -6.22 8.50
CA ARG A 497 -13.02 -5.99 7.59
C ARG A 497 -12.96 -7.03 6.47
N GLU A 498 -14.03 -7.79 6.30
CA GLU A 498 -14.04 -8.96 5.41
C GLU A 498 -15.20 -8.85 4.41
N PHE A 499 -14.93 -8.90 3.11
CA PHE A 499 -15.94 -8.79 2.06
C PHE A 499 -15.46 -9.48 0.77
N GLU A 500 -16.27 -10.39 0.20
CA GLU A 500 -15.98 -11.04 -1.10
C GLU A 500 -14.55 -11.61 -1.27
N GLY A 501 -13.95 -12.12 -0.18
CA GLY A 501 -12.58 -12.67 -0.17
C GLY A 501 -11.46 -11.66 0.11
N GLU A 502 -11.77 -10.37 0.16
CA GLU A 502 -10.88 -9.32 0.64
C GLU A 502 -10.87 -9.30 2.19
N HIS A 503 -9.68 -9.26 2.78
CA HIS A 503 -9.49 -9.15 4.23
C HIS A 503 -8.58 -7.97 4.54
N ILE A 504 -9.13 -6.99 5.25
CA ILE A 504 -8.40 -5.78 5.66
C ILE A 504 -8.20 -5.79 7.17
N LEU A 505 -6.94 -5.84 7.61
CA LEU A 505 -6.56 -5.72 9.00
C LEU A 505 -6.33 -4.25 9.36
N CYS A 506 -7.16 -3.71 10.25
CA CYS A 506 -7.02 -2.37 10.81
C CYS A 506 -6.45 -2.46 12.23
N VAL A 507 -5.36 -1.73 12.50
CA VAL A 507 -4.69 -1.69 13.81
C VAL A 507 -4.46 -0.24 14.21
N ALA A 508 -4.91 0.17 15.38
CA ALA A 508 -4.88 1.56 15.83
C ALA A 508 -4.37 1.67 17.27
N ASN A 509 -3.39 2.55 17.49
CA ASN A 509 -2.89 2.90 18.80
C ASN A 509 -3.69 4.05 19.40
N LEU A 510 -4.41 3.81 20.49
CA LEU A 510 -5.19 4.84 21.18
C LEU A 510 -4.36 5.62 22.20
N SER A 511 -3.10 5.23 22.44
CA SER A 511 -2.22 5.83 23.43
C SER A 511 -1.36 6.95 22.85
N ARG A 512 -1.03 7.93 23.70
CA ARG A 512 -0.04 8.97 23.40
C ARG A 512 1.42 8.50 23.39
N ALA A 513 1.67 7.23 23.71
CA ALA A 513 2.98 6.61 23.71
C ALA A 513 3.08 5.53 22.62
N PRO A 514 4.28 5.23 22.10
CA PRO A 514 4.48 4.08 21.23
C PRO A 514 4.02 2.80 21.93
N GLN A 515 3.39 1.88 21.19
CA GLN A 515 2.89 0.62 21.72
C GLN A 515 3.36 -0.54 20.84
N ALA A 516 3.74 -1.64 21.49
CA ALA A 516 3.93 -2.94 20.84
C ALA A 516 2.69 -3.80 21.07
N VAL A 517 2.38 -4.68 20.12
CA VAL A 517 1.25 -5.59 20.19
C VAL A 517 1.54 -6.89 19.45
N GLU A 518 1.10 -7.98 20.05
CA GLU A 518 1.07 -9.29 19.43
C GLU A 518 -0.38 -9.60 19.01
N LEU A 519 -0.57 -9.90 17.73
CA LEU A 519 -1.88 -10.24 17.15
C LEU A 519 -1.92 -11.73 16.79
N ASP A 520 -2.99 -12.42 17.19
CA ASP A 520 -3.25 -13.75 16.68
C ASP A 520 -3.88 -13.64 15.29
N LEU A 521 -3.07 -13.94 14.26
CA LEU A 521 -3.46 -13.95 12.85
C LEU A 521 -3.33 -15.36 12.25
N SER A 522 -3.24 -16.41 13.07
CA SER A 522 -2.99 -17.79 12.64
C SER A 522 -3.97 -18.31 11.57
N ALA A 523 -5.19 -17.77 11.52
CA ALA A 523 -6.18 -18.06 10.48
C ALA A 523 -5.77 -17.62 9.06
N PHE A 524 -4.77 -16.73 8.95
CA PHE A 524 -4.25 -16.18 7.69
C PHE A 524 -2.81 -16.62 7.44
N ASN A 525 -2.41 -17.78 7.98
CA ASN A 525 -1.07 -18.34 7.78
C ASN A 525 -0.70 -18.44 6.30
N GLY A 526 0.50 -17.96 5.94
CA GLY A 526 0.99 -17.87 4.56
C GLY A 526 0.66 -16.55 3.85
N ARG A 527 -0.30 -15.75 4.35
CA ARG A 527 -0.63 -14.44 3.74
C ARG A 527 0.39 -13.38 4.09
N VAL A 528 0.59 -12.44 3.18
CA VAL A 528 1.46 -11.28 3.36
C VAL A 528 0.60 -10.04 3.64
N PRO A 529 0.74 -9.41 4.83
CA PRO A 529 0.11 -8.11 5.08
C PRO A 529 0.79 -7.05 4.22
N VAL A 530 0.02 -6.32 3.41
CA VAL A 530 0.51 -5.20 2.59
C VAL A 530 -0.09 -3.91 3.11
N GLU A 531 0.76 -2.99 3.59
CA GLU A 531 0.32 -1.69 4.11
C GLU A 531 -0.28 -0.85 2.98
N MET A 532 -1.49 -0.34 3.19
CA MET A 532 -2.33 0.17 2.11
C MET A 532 -1.98 1.59 1.63
N MET A 533 -1.29 2.40 2.42
CA MET A 533 -0.90 3.76 2.00
C MET A 533 0.35 3.76 1.10
N GLY A 534 1.36 2.96 1.45
CA GLY A 534 2.63 2.86 0.73
C GLY A 534 2.78 1.59 -0.12
N ALA A 535 1.79 0.69 -0.11
CA ALA A 535 1.84 -0.61 -0.79
C ALA A 535 3.06 -1.46 -0.39
N THR A 536 3.48 -1.35 0.87
CA THR A 536 4.70 -1.99 1.39
C THR A 536 4.35 -3.35 2.01
N PRO A 537 4.92 -4.46 1.52
CA PRO A 537 4.71 -5.77 2.11
C PRO A 537 5.41 -5.88 3.47
N PHE A 538 4.78 -6.59 4.40
CA PHE A 538 5.33 -6.96 5.69
C PHE A 538 5.68 -8.47 5.72
N PRO A 539 6.42 -8.96 6.72
CA PRO A 539 6.68 -10.40 6.88
C PRO A 539 5.41 -11.25 6.76
N ALA A 540 5.51 -12.41 6.12
CA ALA A 540 4.39 -13.33 5.98
C ALA A 540 3.85 -13.75 7.37
N ILE A 541 2.53 -13.94 7.44
CA ILE A 541 1.87 -14.40 8.67
C ILE A 541 2.22 -15.88 8.86
N GLY A 542 2.85 -16.19 9.99
CA GLY A 542 3.14 -17.56 10.42
C GLY A 542 2.08 -18.11 11.37
N THR A 543 2.46 -19.19 12.07
CA THR A 543 1.64 -19.81 13.14
C THR A 543 1.80 -19.13 14.51
N LEU A 544 2.82 -18.29 14.68
CA LEU A 544 3.07 -17.51 15.90
C LEU A 544 2.26 -16.20 15.90
N THR A 545 2.19 -15.55 17.06
CA THR A 545 1.60 -14.21 17.16
C THR A 545 2.41 -13.21 16.35
N TYR A 546 1.70 -12.31 15.66
CA TYR A 546 2.26 -11.32 14.77
C TYR A 546 2.58 -10.04 15.53
N LEU A 547 3.87 -9.71 15.67
CA LEU A 547 4.32 -8.52 16.39
C LEU A 547 4.24 -7.27 15.51
N LEU A 548 3.53 -6.25 15.99
CA LEU A 548 3.52 -4.90 15.42
C LEU A 548 3.94 -3.86 16.44
N THR A 549 4.54 -2.78 15.96
CA THR A 549 4.82 -1.58 16.76
C THR A 549 4.20 -0.36 16.09
N LEU A 550 3.54 0.48 16.88
CA LEU A 550 2.81 1.65 16.41
C LEU A 550 3.28 2.91 17.15
N PRO A 551 3.50 4.04 16.45
CA PRO A 551 3.80 5.32 17.09
C PRO A 551 2.58 5.85 17.88
N PRO A 552 2.75 6.89 18.71
CA PRO A 552 1.65 7.58 19.38
C PRO A 552 0.52 7.94 18.42
N TYR A 553 -0.69 7.50 18.71
CA TYR A 553 -1.87 7.71 17.87
C TYR A 553 -1.75 7.20 16.42
N GLY A 554 -0.75 6.37 16.12
CA GLY A 554 -0.56 5.77 14.81
C GLY A 554 -1.55 4.66 14.53
N PHE A 555 -1.80 4.40 13.25
CA PHE A 555 -2.63 3.29 12.79
C PHE A 555 -2.02 2.68 11.51
N TYR A 556 -2.42 1.44 11.22
CA TYR A 556 -2.13 0.75 9.96
C TYR A 556 -3.40 0.13 9.41
N TRP A 557 -3.53 0.16 8.09
CA TRP A 557 -4.46 -0.69 7.34
C TRP A 557 -3.64 -1.61 6.46
N PHE A 558 -3.87 -2.92 6.56
CA PHE A 558 -3.22 -3.93 5.74
C PHE A 558 -4.25 -4.69 4.93
N VAL A 559 -4.01 -4.89 3.64
CA VAL A 559 -4.67 -5.97 2.89
C VAL A 559 -3.88 -7.25 3.14
N LEU A 560 -4.55 -8.34 3.50
CA LEU A 560 -3.92 -9.65 3.69
C LEU A 560 -3.92 -10.42 2.36
N SER A 561 -2.84 -10.29 1.59
CA SER A 561 -2.70 -10.83 0.23
C SER A 561 -2.16 -12.27 0.22
N ASP A 562 -2.67 -13.09 -0.72
CA ASP A 562 -2.16 -14.43 -1.02
C ASP A 562 -1.06 -14.41 -2.12
N GLU A 563 -0.88 -13.30 -2.84
CA GLU A 563 -0.01 -13.19 -4.02
C GLU A 563 1.25 -12.35 -3.77
N ALA A 564 1.19 -11.41 -2.81
CA ALA A 564 2.32 -10.53 -2.53
C ALA A 564 3.51 -11.32 -1.96
N GLN A 565 4.72 -11.01 -2.44
CA GLN A 565 5.93 -11.60 -1.89
C GLN A 565 6.34 -10.91 -0.58
N PRO A 566 6.80 -11.66 0.44
CA PRO A 566 7.33 -11.07 1.64
C PRO A 566 8.60 -10.25 1.34
N PRO A 567 8.99 -9.32 2.22
CA PRO A 567 10.20 -8.50 2.02
C PRO A 567 11.44 -9.36 1.79
N SER A 568 12.32 -8.95 0.88
CA SER A 568 13.52 -9.69 0.49
C SER A 568 14.49 -9.97 1.65
N TRP A 569 14.47 -9.13 2.69
CA TRP A 569 15.25 -9.29 3.93
C TRP A 569 14.60 -10.26 4.93
N HIS A 570 13.32 -10.63 4.75
CA HIS A 570 12.65 -11.56 5.65
C HIS A 570 13.08 -13.00 5.33
N VAL A 571 13.82 -13.60 6.26
CA VAL A 571 14.17 -15.01 6.22
C VAL A 571 13.07 -15.77 6.95
N GLU A 572 12.29 -16.59 6.23
CA GLU A 572 11.33 -17.49 6.86
C GLU A 572 12.02 -18.36 7.90
N ALA A 573 11.41 -18.46 9.10
CA ALA A 573 11.87 -19.40 10.10
C ALA A 573 11.79 -20.81 9.51
N PRO A 574 12.87 -21.61 9.54
CA PRO A 574 12.87 -22.94 8.93
C PRO A 574 11.75 -23.79 9.53
N GLU A 575 11.01 -24.50 8.66
CA GLU A 575 9.98 -25.47 9.06
C GLU A 575 10.50 -26.42 10.15
N GLN A 576 9.63 -26.73 11.12
CA GLN A 576 9.94 -27.69 12.18
C GLN A 576 10.33 -29.04 11.56
N MET A 577 11.54 -29.50 11.90
CA MET A 577 12.16 -30.66 11.26
C MET A 577 11.39 -31.97 11.49
N PRO A 578 11.35 -32.88 10.50
CA PRO A 578 11.03 -34.29 10.73
C PRO A 578 12.07 -34.95 11.65
N ASP A 579 11.73 -36.09 12.26
CA ASP A 579 12.60 -36.88 13.14
C ASP A 579 14.02 -37.06 12.55
N GLN A 580 15.02 -36.41 13.16
CA GLN A 580 16.40 -36.45 12.66
C GLN A 580 17.07 -37.80 12.93
N ILE A 581 17.66 -38.39 11.89
CA ILE A 581 18.47 -39.61 11.99
C ILE A 581 19.69 -39.34 12.87
N THR A 582 20.00 -40.28 13.78
CA THR A 582 21.20 -40.20 14.63
C THR A 582 22.37 -40.96 14.01
N LEU A 583 23.43 -40.23 13.65
CA LEU A 583 24.70 -40.76 13.16
C LEU A 583 25.63 -41.08 14.34
N VAL A 584 26.18 -42.29 14.39
CA VAL A 584 27.07 -42.76 15.45
C VAL A 584 28.53 -42.66 15.00
N MET A 585 29.33 -41.99 15.83
CA MET A 585 30.78 -41.87 15.68
C MET A 585 31.51 -42.84 16.61
N GLN A 586 32.64 -43.38 16.14
CA GLN A 586 33.53 -44.23 16.92
C GLN A 586 34.29 -43.41 17.98
N ASN A 587 34.57 -44.04 19.13
CA ASN A 587 35.33 -43.44 20.22
C ASN A 587 36.81 -43.90 20.18
N THR A 588 37.46 -43.74 19.03
CA THR A 588 38.80 -44.27 18.74
C THR A 588 39.79 -43.15 18.41
N GLY A 589 39.94 -42.14 19.28
CA GLY A 589 40.96 -41.08 19.18
C GLY A 589 40.84 -40.09 18.00
N ARG A 590 40.21 -40.51 16.90
CA ARG A 590 39.72 -39.68 15.80
C ARG A 590 38.22 -39.98 15.63
N PRO A 591 37.35 -38.97 15.75
CA PRO A 591 35.91 -39.16 15.57
C PRO A 591 35.62 -39.49 14.10
N GLU A 592 35.38 -40.75 13.80
CA GLU A 592 34.96 -41.24 12.48
C GLU A 592 33.55 -41.84 12.55
N LEU A 593 32.73 -41.61 11.52
CA LEU A 593 31.43 -42.26 11.39
C LEU A 593 31.58 -43.77 11.25
N THR A 594 30.73 -44.52 11.97
CA THR A 594 30.60 -45.98 11.78
C THR A 594 30.16 -46.30 10.36
N GLU A 595 30.46 -47.50 9.86
CA GLU A 595 30.09 -47.91 8.50
C GLU A 595 28.57 -47.81 8.26
N ALA A 596 27.75 -48.19 9.24
CA ALA A 596 26.30 -48.04 9.19
C ALA A 596 25.87 -46.56 9.07
N SER A 597 26.48 -45.67 9.86
CA SER A 597 26.20 -44.22 9.79
C SER A 597 26.72 -43.57 8.52
N ARG A 598 27.83 -44.05 7.93
CA ARG A 598 28.28 -43.60 6.60
C ARG A 598 27.28 -43.97 5.51
N ARG A 599 26.72 -45.19 5.55
CA ARG A 599 25.66 -45.60 4.62
C ARG A 599 24.41 -44.74 4.78
N LEU A 600 23.91 -44.57 6.01
CA LEU A 600 22.75 -43.70 6.30
C LEU A 600 22.99 -42.26 5.85
N MET A 601 24.20 -41.74 6.05
CA MET A 601 24.57 -40.40 5.62
C MET A 601 24.44 -40.24 4.10
N ALA A 602 24.90 -41.24 3.33
CA ALA A 602 24.85 -41.22 1.86
C ALA A 602 23.46 -41.56 1.28
N SER A 603 22.69 -42.44 1.92
CA SER A 603 21.41 -42.93 1.40
C SER A 603 20.18 -42.15 1.85
N GLU A 604 20.21 -41.58 3.06
CA GLU A 604 19.02 -40.97 3.69
C GLU A 604 19.25 -39.51 4.10
N VAL A 605 20.41 -39.16 4.68
CA VAL A 605 20.65 -37.79 5.18
C VAL A 605 20.99 -36.82 4.05
N LEU A 606 22.07 -37.05 3.30
CA LEU A 606 22.57 -36.11 2.30
C LEU A 606 21.62 -35.91 1.10
N PRO A 607 21.00 -36.95 0.50
CA PRO A 607 20.07 -36.75 -0.62
C PRO A 607 18.89 -35.85 -0.23
N HIS A 608 18.32 -36.08 0.95
CA HIS A 608 17.20 -35.29 1.48
C HIS A 608 17.62 -33.88 1.87
N TYR A 609 18.78 -33.74 2.51
CA TYR A 609 19.33 -32.45 2.89
C TYR A 609 19.61 -31.58 1.66
N ILE A 610 20.37 -32.09 0.68
CA ILE A 610 20.78 -31.34 -0.52
C ILE A 610 19.58 -30.97 -1.38
N GLY A 611 18.63 -31.90 -1.60
CA GLY A 611 17.45 -31.65 -2.42
C GLY A 611 16.56 -30.51 -1.93
N ARG A 612 16.65 -30.15 -0.64
CA ARG A 612 15.91 -29.03 -0.03
C ARG A 612 16.67 -27.70 -0.09
N ARG A 613 17.96 -27.68 -0.44
CA ARG A 613 18.77 -26.46 -0.39
C ARG A 613 18.56 -25.60 -1.62
N ARG A 614 18.51 -24.28 -1.39
CA ARG A 614 18.33 -23.32 -2.49
C ARG A 614 19.51 -23.31 -3.46
N TRP A 615 20.74 -23.55 -2.99
CA TRP A 615 21.95 -23.63 -3.82
C TRP A 615 22.04 -24.89 -4.70
N PHE A 616 21.17 -25.88 -4.51
CA PHE A 616 21.13 -27.06 -5.37
C PHE A 616 20.37 -26.72 -6.65
N GLY A 617 21.07 -26.61 -7.78
CA GLY A 617 20.51 -26.10 -9.04
C GLY A 617 19.60 -27.07 -9.79
N ALA A 618 19.63 -28.38 -9.47
CA ALA A 618 18.89 -29.42 -10.19
C ALA A 618 17.61 -29.87 -9.44
N LYS A 619 16.83 -28.93 -8.90
CA LYS A 619 15.66 -29.22 -8.04
C LYS A 619 14.56 -30.05 -8.72
N HIS A 620 14.50 -30.02 -10.05
CA HIS A 620 13.51 -30.75 -10.85
C HIS A 620 14.00 -32.11 -11.35
N GLU A 621 15.25 -32.47 -11.06
CA GLU A 621 15.85 -33.75 -11.46
C GLU A 621 15.93 -34.72 -10.28
N ARG A 622 15.75 -36.01 -10.56
CA ARG A 622 15.87 -37.05 -9.53
C ARG A 622 17.33 -37.29 -9.19
N ILE A 623 17.71 -37.14 -7.92
CA ILE A 623 19.02 -37.53 -7.41
C ILE A 623 19.14 -39.07 -7.44
N GLU A 624 20.09 -39.61 -8.21
CA GLU A 624 20.33 -41.06 -8.33
C GLU A 624 21.17 -41.58 -7.16
N ARG A 625 22.20 -40.81 -6.77
CA ARG A 625 23.13 -41.16 -5.68
C ARG A 625 23.83 -39.92 -5.15
N VAL A 626 24.09 -39.87 -3.85
CA VAL A 626 25.03 -38.92 -3.23
C VAL A 626 26.18 -39.69 -2.57
N ALA A 627 27.41 -39.24 -2.79
CA ALA A 627 28.60 -39.77 -2.14
C ALA A 627 29.44 -38.63 -1.54
N LEU A 628 30.09 -38.87 -0.41
CA LEU A 628 31.12 -37.96 0.10
C LEU A 628 32.41 -38.18 -0.69
N ALA A 629 32.89 -37.15 -1.39
CA ALA A 629 34.19 -37.20 -2.07
C ALA A 629 35.32 -37.22 -1.03
N TYR A 630 35.24 -36.32 -0.05
CA TYR A 630 36.09 -36.33 1.13
C TYR A 630 35.43 -35.56 2.28
N LEU A 631 35.95 -35.78 3.49
CA LEU A 631 35.62 -35.01 4.68
C LEU A 631 36.87 -34.90 5.55
N LEU A 632 37.48 -33.72 5.59
CA LEU A 632 38.77 -33.46 6.22
C LEU A 632 38.62 -32.61 7.48
N PRO A 633 39.22 -32.99 8.62
CA PRO A 633 39.27 -32.12 9.79
C PRO A 633 39.94 -30.78 9.41
N PHE A 634 39.30 -29.66 9.73
CA PHE A 634 39.77 -28.34 9.34
C PHE A 634 39.99 -27.41 10.52
N ALA A 635 38.99 -27.28 11.40
CA ALA A 635 39.07 -26.39 12.56
C ALA A 635 38.44 -27.04 13.79
N ARG A 636 38.86 -26.58 14.97
CA ARG A 636 38.25 -26.94 16.25
C ARG A 636 37.94 -25.68 17.03
N GLY A 637 36.67 -25.49 17.40
CA GLY A 637 36.23 -24.31 18.14
C GLY A 637 36.58 -24.38 19.63
N GLY A 638 36.67 -23.22 20.29
CA GLY A 638 36.90 -23.13 21.73
C GLY A 638 35.74 -23.72 22.58
N GLY A 639 34.54 -23.81 21.98
CA GLY A 639 33.35 -24.45 22.52
C GLY A 639 33.35 -25.97 22.38
N GLY A 640 34.36 -26.55 21.73
CA GLY A 640 34.46 -27.99 21.48
C GLY A 640 33.84 -28.44 20.15
N GLU A 641 33.43 -27.50 19.30
CA GLU A 641 32.94 -27.75 17.94
C GLU A 641 34.03 -28.40 17.08
N ASP A 642 33.68 -29.42 16.30
CA ASP A 642 34.58 -30.04 15.32
C ASP A 642 34.11 -29.70 13.91
N ILE A 643 34.97 -29.07 13.11
CA ILE A 643 34.62 -28.57 11.76
C ILE A 643 35.43 -29.32 10.72
N TYR A 644 34.74 -29.70 9.65
CA TYR A 644 35.29 -30.44 8.54
C TYR A 644 35.07 -29.71 7.22
N LEU A 645 36.08 -29.74 6.36
CA LEU A 645 35.94 -29.40 4.95
C LEU A 645 35.43 -30.64 4.20
N GLY A 646 34.32 -30.49 3.47
CA GLY A 646 33.72 -31.58 2.72
C GLY A 646 33.33 -31.18 1.30
N GLU A 647 33.41 -32.17 0.40
CA GLU A 647 32.80 -32.14 -0.93
C GLU A 647 31.91 -33.38 -1.08
N VAL A 648 30.77 -33.20 -1.74
CA VAL A 648 29.83 -34.27 -2.08
C VAL A 648 29.67 -34.38 -3.59
N GLU A 649 29.64 -35.61 -4.10
CA GLU A 649 29.34 -35.95 -5.48
C GLU A 649 27.88 -36.34 -5.59
N VAL A 650 27.14 -35.64 -6.44
CA VAL A 650 25.72 -35.89 -6.73
C VAL A 650 25.60 -36.44 -8.14
N ALA A 651 25.15 -37.68 -8.26
CA ALA A 651 24.85 -38.31 -9.54
C ALA A 651 23.41 -37.96 -9.95
N LEU A 652 23.29 -37.38 -11.15
CA LEU A 652 22.06 -37.00 -11.82
C LEU A 652 21.94 -37.78 -13.15
N PRO A 653 20.76 -37.80 -13.79
CA PRO A 653 20.59 -38.46 -15.08
C PRO A 653 21.61 -37.94 -16.11
N GLY A 654 22.57 -38.79 -16.49
CA GLY A 654 23.58 -38.51 -17.51
C GLY A 654 24.77 -37.64 -17.09
N ARG A 655 24.87 -37.19 -15.82
CA ARG A 655 26.02 -36.39 -15.33
C ARG A 655 26.26 -36.51 -13.83
N THR A 656 27.48 -36.21 -13.40
CA THR A 656 27.84 -36.10 -11.98
C THR A 656 28.31 -34.68 -11.69
N GLU A 657 27.83 -34.10 -10.59
CA GLU A 657 28.20 -32.76 -10.15
C GLU A 657 28.84 -32.81 -8.76
N ARG A 658 29.81 -31.93 -8.49
CA ARG A 658 30.42 -31.78 -7.17
C ARG A 658 29.92 -30.53 -6.47
N TYR A 659 29.56 -30.68 -5.20
CA TYR A 659 29.13 -29.60 -4.34
C TYR A 659 30.00 -29.48 -3.09
N GLN A 660 30.32 -28.26 -2.70
CA GLN A 660 31.04 -27.98 -1.47
C GLN A 660 30.08 -27.95 -0.28
N LEU A 661 30.37 -28.78 0.73
CA LEU A 661 29.58 -28.91 1.94
C LEU A 661 30.52 -29.04 3.16
N PRO A 662 30.95 -27.92 3.77
CA PRO A 662 31.57 -27.96 5.08
C PRO A 662 30.58 -28.56 6.09
N VAL A 663 31.08 -29.29 7.09
CA VAL A 663 30.25 -29.92 8.11
C VAL A 663 30.75 -29.50 9.49
N GLY A 664 29.86 -28.93 10.30
CA GLY A 664 30.12 -28.59 11.69
C GLY A 664 29.42 -29.59 12.62
N ILE A 665 30.16 -30.11 13.60
CA ILE A 665 29.60 -30.92 14.69
C ILE A 665 29.57 -30.08 15.95
N LEU A 666 28.36 -29.80 16.43
CA LEU A 666 28.09 -29.02 17.63
C LEU A 666 27.68 -29.99 18.74
N TRP A 667 28.54 -30.16 19.76
CA TRP A 667 28.25 -31.04 20.89
C TRP A 667 27.39 -30.33 21.93
N ASP A 668 26.38 -31.01 22.48
CA ASP A 668 25.52 -30.43 23.53
C ASP A 668 26.39 -29.97 24.73
N ARG A 669 26.33 -28.68 25.08
CA ARG A 669 26.96 -28.08 26.28
C ARG A 669 25.89 -27.49 27.21
N GLU A 670 26.17 -27.54 28.51
CA GLU A 670 25.41 -26.89 29.61
C GLU A 670 25.63 -25.36 29.70
N SER A 671 26.10 -24.69 28.64
CA SER A 671 26.32 -23.22 28.65
C SER A 671 25.08 -22.46 28.17
N ALA A 672 24.79 -21.32 28.81
CA ALA A 672 23.60 -20.49 28.60
C ALA A 672 23.49 -19.82 27.21
N ASP A 673 24.58 -19.80 26.43
CA ASP A 673 24.58 -19.31 25.04
C ASP A 673 24.38 -20.52 24.10
N GLY A 674 23.11 -20.81 23.80
CA GLY A 674 22.70 -21.94 22.97
C GLY A 674 23.22 -21.86 21.52
N VAL A 675 23.20 -23.01 20.84
CA VAL A 675 23.47 -23.13 19.39
C VAL A 675 22.65 -22.09 18.62
N SER A 676 23.32 -21.32 17.73
CA SER A 676 22.65 -20.32 16.88
C SER A 676 21.42 -20.92 16.17
N GLN A 677 20.30 -20.19 16.15
CA GLN A 677 19.07 -20.62 15.47
C GLN A 677 19.33 -20.98 14.00
N LEU A 678 20.25 -20.29 13.34
CA LEU A 678 20.65 -20.58 11.97
C LEU A 678 21.32 -21.96 11.83
N ALA A 679 22.23 -22.29 12.75
CA ALA A 679 22.87 -23.60 12.79
C ALA A 679 21.88 -24.73 13.11
N HIS A 680 20.82 -24.43 13.88
CA HIS A 680 19.73 -25.36 14.13
C HIS A 680 18.87 -25.59 12.87
N GLY A 681 18.51 -24.51 12.17
CA GLY A 681 17.74 -24.54 10.91
C GLY A 681 18.44 -25.26 9.76
N LEU A 682 19.77 -25.23 9.73
CA LEU A 682 20.59 -25.93 8.72
C LEU A 682 21.08 -27.31 9.18
N SER A 683 20.51 -27.87 10.24
CA SER A 683 20.93 -29.18 10.72
C SER A 683 20.60 -30.30 9.73
N MET A 684 21.52 -31.26 9.61
CA MET A 684 21.38 -32.41 8.71
C MET A 684 21.04 -33.68 9.48
N ALA A 685 21.61 -33.87 10.67
CA ALA A 685 21.42 -35.07 11.48
C ALA A 685 21.83 -34.84 12.94
N ARG A 686 21.35 -35.69 13.85
CA ARG A 686 21.94 -35.80 15.20
C ARG A 686 23.21 -36.64 15.13
N VAL A 687 24.17 -36.34 15.98
CA VAL A 687 25.42 -37.10 16.08
C VAL A 687 25.62 -37.62 17.50
N ARG A 688 26.11 -38.84 17.66
CA ARG A 688 26.43 -39.42 18.96
C ARG A 688 27.84 -40.00 18.98
N GLN A 689 28.62 -39.64 19.99
CA GLN A 689 29.91 -40.26 20.30
C GLN A 689 29.93 -40.71 21.77
N GLY A 690 29.81 -42.00 22.02
CA GLY A 690 29.69 -42.54 23.38
C GLY A 690 28.43 -42.01 24.09
N SER A 691 28.63 -41.31 25.21
CA SER A 691 27.57 -40.61 25.97
C SER A 691 27.29 -39.18 25.47
N ARG A 692 28.12 -38.64 24.59
CA ARG A 692 27.93 -37.30 24.03
C ARG A 692 26.98 -37.35 22.85
N VAL A 693 26.01 -36.45 22.86
CA VAL A 693 25.11 -36.19 21.73
C VAL A 693 25.38 -34.77 21.24
N GLY A 694 25.17 -34.56 19.94
CA GLY A 694 25.34 -33.29 19.29
C GLY A 694 24.56 -33.23 17.99
N LEU A 695 24.82 -32.18 17.22
CA LEU A 695 24.14 -31.84 15.98
C LEU A 695 25.17 -31.71 14.85
N ALA A 696 24.95 -32.39 13.73
CA ALA A 696 25.64 -32.10 12.49
C ALA A 696 24.85 -31.02 11.74
N THR A 697 25.54 -29.98 11.31
CA THR A 697 24.98 -28.85 10.55
C THR A 697 25.95 -28.40 9.46
N ASP A 698 25.50 -27.49 8.60
CA ASP A 698 26.38 -26.85 7.62
C ASP A 698 27.52 -26.12 8.34
N GLY A 699 28.76 -26.54 8.09
CA GLY A 699 29.94 -25.97 8.72
C GLY A 699 30.16 -24.50 8.35
N PHE A 700 29.59 -24.03 7.25
CA PHE A 700 29.70 -22.64 6.82
C PHE A 700 29.15 -21.66 7.87
N VAL A 701 28.08 -22.03 8.59
CA VAL A 701 27.43 -21.17 9.60
C VAL A 701 28.03 -21.31 11.00
N VAL A 702 29.12 -22.06 11.13
CA VAL A 702 29.83 -22.27 12.40
C VAL A 702 31.03 -21.32 12.44
N GLU A 703 30.97 -20.32 13.32
CA GLU A 703 31.94 -19.21 13.37
C GLU A 703 33.43 -19.62 13.28
N PRO A 704 33.92 -20.65 14.00
CA PRO A 704 35.31 -21.07 13.87
C PRO A 704 35.74 -21.52 12.46
N PHE A 705 34.80 -21.90 11.57
CA PHE A 705 35.11 -22.20 10.16
C PHE A 705 35.62 -20.94 9.44
N ALA A 706 34.85 -19.86 9.50
CA ALA A 706 35.17 -18.60 8.85
C ALA A 706 36.49 -18.02 9.38
N ARG A 707 36.75 -18.14 10.69
CA ARG A 707 38.01 -17.68 11.30
C ARG A 707 39.21 -18.50 10.82
N GLU A 708 39.05 -19.82 10.68
CA GLU A 708 40.15 -20.68 10.23
C GLU A 708 40.46 -20.49 8.74
N VAL A 709 39.46 -20.21 7.89
CA VAL A 709 39.70 -19.87 6.48
C VAL A 709 40.66 -18.68 6.34
N VAL A 710 40.44 -17.59 7.09
CA VAL A 710 41.32 -16.41 7.06
C VAL A 710 42.74 -16.76 7.52
N ARG A 711 42.89 -17.52 8.62
CA ARG A 711 44.20 -17.94 9.10
C ARG A 711 44.92 -18.83 8.09
N ALA A 712 44.20 -19.74 7.44
CA ALA A 712 44.74 -20.63 6.44
C ALA A 712 45.21 -19.86 5.19
N LEU A 713 44.44 -18.85 4.75
CA LEU A 713 44.83 -17.93 3.67
C LEU A 713 46.14 -17.20 4.00
N ARG A 714 46.23 -16.57 5.19
CA ARG A 714 47.44 -15.83 5.59
C ARG A 714 48.70 -16.69 5.69
N ASN A 715 48.53 -17.94 6.11
CA ASN A 715 49.64 -18.87 6.31
C ASN A 715 49.96 -19.72 5.06
N ASP A 716 49.31 -19.43 3.92
CA ASP A 716 49.48 -20.16 2.65
C ASP A 716 49.33 -21.69 2.81
N VAL A 717 48.32 -22.12 3.57
CA VAL A 717 48.15 -23.53 3.96
C VAL A 717 47.81 -24.40 2.75
N GLN A 718 48.38 -25.61 2.70
CA GLN A 718 48.02 -26.65 1.75
C GLN A 718 47.53 -27.91 2.46
N VAL A 719 46.34 -28.39 2.08
CA VAL A 719 45.71 -29.58 2.67
C VAL A 719 45.52 -30.65 1.59
N HIS A 720 45.89 -31.88 1.90
CA HIS A 720 45.75 -33.01 0.98
C HIS A 720 44.39 -33.71 1.18
N ALA A 721 43.60 -33.80 0.12
CA ALA A 721 42.29 -34.45 0.07
C ALA A 721 42.34 -35.67 -0.85
N GLY A 722 42.88 -36.79 -0.35
CA GLY A 722 43.15 -37.96 -1.18
C GLY A 722 44.27 -37.66 -2.20
N HIS A 723 43.91 -37.57 -3.48
CA HIS A 723 44.83 -37.20 -4.57
C HIS A 723 44.78 -35.71 -4.95
N ASP A 724 43.86 -34.96 -4.35
CA ASP A 724 43.68 -33.52 -4.61
C ASP A 724 44.46 -32.69 -3.57
N VAL A 725 44.88 -31.48 -3.96
CA VAL A 725 45.50 -30.49 -3.07
C VAL A 725 44.61 -29.25 -2.99
N ILE A 726 44.22 -28.85 -1.78
CA ILE A 726 43.50 -27.61 -1.50
C ILE A 726 44.52 -26.58 -1.02
N HIS A 727 44.65 -25.47 -1.75
CA HIS A 727 45.59 -24.40 -1.47
C HIS A 727 44.85 -23.11 -1.11
N PHE A 728 45.17 -22.55 0.05
CA PHE A 728 44.63 -21.29 0.55
C PHE A 728 45.58 -20.15 0.20
N ARG A 729 45.27 -19.38 -0.85
CA ARG A 729 46.16 -18.34 -1.41
C ARG A 729 45.73 -16.95 -0.95
N ALA A 730 46.58 -16.24 -0.22
CA ALA A 730 46.35 -14.84 0.12
C ALA A 730 46.78 -13.90 -1.02
N GLU A 731 46.01 -12.84 -1.26
CA GLU A 731 46.41 -11.70 -2.08
C GLU A 731 47.10 -10.63 -1.21
N PRO A 732 47.95 -9.75 -1.79
CA PRO A 732 48.70 -8.76 -1.02
C PRO A 732 47.84 -7.85 -0.12
N GLY A 733 46.59 -7.57 -0.52
CA GLY A 733 45.65 -6.73 0.23
C GLY A 733 45.24 -7.30 1.59
N LEU A 734 45.28 -8.63 1.79
CA LEU A 734 44.86 -9.27 3.04
C LEU A 734 45.81 -8.94 4.21
N ALA A 735 47.09 -8.71 3.93
CA ALA A 735 48.09 -8.45 4.97
C ALA A 735 47.78 -7.18 5.80
N ALA A 736 47.09 -6.21 5.21
CA ALA A 736 46.75 -4.93 5.84
C ALA A 736 45.47 -4.95 6.70
N LEU A 737 44.71 -6.05 6.69
CA LEU A 737 43.42 -6.16 7.40
C LEU A 737 43.57 -6.97 8.69
N GLU A 738 42.67 -6.84 9.67
CA GLU A 738 42.63 -7.63 10.93
C GLU A 738 41.31 -8.42 11.09
N LEU A 739 40.97 -9.25 10.10
CA LEU A 739 39.66 -9.93 10.03
C LEU A 739 39.41 -10.94 11.17
N GLU A 740 40.44 -11.46 11.82
CA GLU A 740 40.33 -12.51 12.84
C GLU A 740 39.59 -12.07 14.11
N ARG A 741 39.45 -10.76 14.32
CA ARG A 741 38.74 -10.17 15.47
C ARG A 741 37.40 -9.57 15.09
N ASP A 742 37.12 -9.43 13.81
CA ASP A 742 35.87 -8.84 13.34
C ASP A 742 34.68 -9.76 13.70
N PRO A 743 33.53 -9.16 14.07
CA PRO A 743 32.25 -9.85 14.11
C PRO A 743 31.92 -10.49 12.76
N ILE A 744 31.31 -11.67 12.78
CA ILE A 744 30.89 -12.38 11.56
C ILE A 744 29.38 -12.26 11.41
N GLU A 745 28.93 -11.80 10.24
CA GLU A 745 27.53 -11.72 9.87
C GLU A 745 27.26 -12.58 8.63
N TYR A 746 26.19 -13.38 8.65
CA TYR A 746 25.84 -14.26 7.54
C TYR A 746 24.82 -13.55 6.65
N MET A 747 25.24 -13.15 5.44
CA MET A 747 24.43 -12.31 4.55
C MET A 747 23.39 -13.12 3.77
N SER A 748 23.74 -14.34 3.38
CA SER A 748 22.88 -15.24 2.61
C SER A 748 23.38 -16.67 2.79
N ALA A 749 22.72 -17.44 3.65
CA ALA A 749 23.04 -18.86 3.82
C ALA A 749 22.51 -19.72 2.63
N GLU A 750 21.54 -19.21 1.86
CA GLU A 750 20.78 -19.99 0.87
C GLU A 750 20.47 -19.21 -0.44
N GLN A 751 21.48 -18.70 -1.14
CA GLN A 751 21.44 -18.36 -2.59
C GLN A 751 22.11 -19.47 -3.42
N SER A 752 22.50 -19.23 -4.68
CA SER A 752 23.33 -20.16 -5.49
C SER A 752 24.70 -20.43 -4.87
N ASN A 753 25.27 -19.44 -4.19
CA ASN A 753 26.47 -19.51 -3.36
C ASN A 753 26.16 -19.02 -1.94
N SER A 754 27.01 -19.37 -0.95
CA SER A 754 26.83 -18.91 0.44
C SER A 754 27.83 -17.82 0.78
N SER A 755 27.40 -16.72 1.39
CA SER A 755 28.27 -15.58 1.70
C SER A 755 28.12 -15.09 3.14
N LEU A 756 29.26 -14.70 3.74
CA LEU A 756 29.35 -14.07 5.05
C LEU A 756 30.27 -12.85 4.98
N SER A 757 30.08 -11.90 5.88
CA SER A 757 30.95 -10.73 6.04
C SER A 757 31.69 -10.78 7.38
N TYR A 758 32.93 -10.28 7.35
CA TYR A 758 33.71 -9.91 8.52
C TYR A 758 33.46 -8.43 8.76
N ASN A 759 32.40 -8.12 9.52
CA ASN A 759 31.90 -6.77 9.74
C ASN A 759 31.76 -6.00 8.40
N ASN A 760 32.30 -4.78 8.34
CA ASN A 760 32.36 -3.96 7.12
C ASN A 760 33.75 -4.00 6.46
N THR A 761 34.53 -5.07 6.66
CA THR A 761 35.93 -5.15 6.21
C THR A 761 36.10 -6.08 5.00
N ALA A 762 35.56 -7.31 5.06
CA ALA A 762 35.67 -8.29 3.98
C ALA A 762 34.43 -9.18 3.85
N VAL A 763 34.22 -9.78 2.67
CA VAL A 763 33.19 -10.78 2.38
C VAL A 763 33.86 -12.08 1.97
N LEU A 764 33.44 -13.21 2.56
CA LEU A 764 33.81 -14.55 2.13
C LEU A 764 32.64 -15.20 1.39
N LYS A 765 32.87 -15.55 0.13
CA LYS A 765 31.95 -16.27 -0.76
C LYS A 765 32.40 -17.73 -0.87
N LEU A 766 31.52 -18.66 -0.53
CA LEU A 766 31.69 -20.11 -0.67
C LEU A 766 31.00 -20.55 -1.97
N VAL A 767 31.77 -21.09 -2.91
CA VAL A 767 31.29 -21.58 -4.20
C VAL A 767 30.65 -22.96 -4.00
N ARG A 768 29.32 -23.05 -4.08
CA ARG A 768 28.61 -24.29 -3.73
C ARG A 768 28.73 -25.36 -4.79
N ARG A 769 28.60 -25.01 -6.08
CA ARG A 769 28.74 -25.96 -7.20
C ARG A 769 30.10 -25.77 -7.86
N LEU A 770 30.97 -26.78 -7.78
CA LEU A 770 32.35 -26.68 -8.25
C LEU A 770 32.44 -27.09 -9.72
N SER A 771 33.04 -26.23 -10.54
CA SER A 771 33.33 -26.48 -11.95
C SER A 771 34.84 -26.49 -12.16
N GLY A 772 35.35 -27.40 -12.99
CA GLY A 772 36.77 -27.49 -13.30
C GLY A 772 37.22 -26.43 -14.30
N GLY A 773 38.25 -25.67 -13.96
CA GLY A 773 38.79 -24.58 -14.77
C GLY A 773 39.06 -23.31 -13.93
N ILE A 774 39.65 -22.31 -14.57
CA ILE A 774 39.88 -21.00 -13.94
C ILE A 774 38.53 -20.32 -13.71
N HIS A 775 38.25 -19.86 -12.50
CA HIS A 775 37.01 -19.19 -12.17
C HIS A 775 37.01 -17.73 -12.67
N PRO A 776 36.02 -17.30 -13.48
CA PRO A 776 35.97 -15.97 -14.08
C PRO A 776 36.07 -14.84 -13.06
N GLU A 777 35.34 -14.95 -11.94
CA GLU A 777 35.34 -13.90 -10.92
C GLU A 777 36.70 -13.76 -10.25
N ALA A 778 37.38 -14.87 -9.95
CA ALA A 778 38.69 -14.85 -9.31
C ALA A 778 39.75 -14.22 -10.24
N GLU A 779 39.74 -14.62 -11.52
CA GLU A 779 40.64 -14.11 -12.54
C GLU A 779 40.41 -12.61 -12.82
N MET A 780 39.13 -12.22 -13.00
CA MET A 780 38.75 -10.83 -13.27
C MET A 780 39.06 -9.90 -12.10
N THR A 781 38.61 -10.24 -10.89
CA THR A 781 38.81 -9.38 -9.72
C THR A 781 40.29 -9.25 -9.35
N ARG A 782 41.09 -10.32 -9.51
CA ARG A 782 42.55 -10.26 -9.37
C ARG A 782 43.17 -9.26 -10.35
N TYR A 783 42.81 -9.35 -11.63
CA TYR A 783 43.32 -8.45 -12.66
C TYR A 783 42.91 -6.98 -12.39
N LEU A 784 41.64 -6.72 -12.11
CA LEU A 784 41.13 -5.38 -11.80
C LEU A 784 41.79 -4.77 -10.56
N THR A 785 42.01 -5.57 -9.52
CA THR A 785 42.72 -5.16 -8.30
C THR A 785 44.16 -4.77 -8.63
N ALA A 786 44.87 -5.59 -9.42
CA ALA A 786 46.24 -5.31 -9.83
C ALA A 786 46.36 -4.06 -10.73
N GLN A 787 45.33 -3.76 -11.52
CA GLN A 787 45.26 -2.56 -12.37
C GLN A 787 44.75 -1.30 -11.64
N GLY A 788 44.38 -1.41 -10.36
CA GLY A 788 43.94 -0.29 -9.52
C GLY A 788 42.52 0.20 -9.82
N TYR A 789 41.63 -0.65 -10.33
CA TYR A 789 40.22 -0.29 -10.53
C TYR A 789 39.48 -0.23 -9.18
N ALA A 790 39.06 0.97 -8.76
CA ALA A 790 38.54 1.22 -7.42
C ALA A 790 37.04 0.89 -7.24
N HIS A 791 36.29 0.67 -8.33
CA HIS A 791 34.83 0.47 -8.31
C HIS A 791 34.41 -1.00 -8.47
N ALA A 792 35.25 -1.91 -7.98
CA ALA A 792 34.96 -3.34 -7.79
C ALA A 792 35.54 -3.80 -6.45
N ALA A 793 35.02 -4.88 -5.89
CA ALA A 793 35.56 -5.45 -4.66
C ALA A 793 36.97 -6.01 -4.91
N ALA A 794 37.95 -5.55 -4.14
CA ALA A 794 39.32 -6.05 -4.27
C ALA A 794 39.41 -7.51 -3.84
N LEU A 795 40.11 -8.36 -4.62
CA LEU A 795 40.35 -9.74 -4.22
C LEU A 795 41.40 -9.77 -3.09
N LEU A 796 41.06 -10.42 -1.98
CA LEU A 796 41.90 -10.57 -0.79
C LEU A 796 42.44 -12.00 -0.63
N GLY A 797 41.77 -13.00 -1.21
CA GLY A 797 42.26 -14.37 -1.20
C GLY A 797 41.39 -15.32 -2.00
N GLU A 798 41.96 -16.46 -2.38
CA GLU A 798 41.30 -17.52 -3.13
C GLU A 798 41.67 -18.89 -2.56
N VAL A 799 40.67 -19.76 -2.37
CA VAL A 799 40.89 -21.16 -1.99
C VAL A 799 40.65 -22.03 -3.22
N VAL A 800 41.66 -22.78 -3.65
CA VAL A 800 41.63 -23.56 -4.90
C VAL A 800 41.96 -25.02 -4.64
N ARG A 801 41.14 -25.93 -5.14
CA ARG A 801 41.46 -27.37 -5.22
C ARG A 801 42.05 -27.70 -6.59
N THR A 802 43.17 -28.42 -6.61
CA THR A 802 43.79 -28.91 -7.84
C THR A 802 43.89 -30.43 -7.78
N GLY A 803 43.35 -31.11 -8.78
CA GLY A 803 43.45 -32.56 -8.92
C GLY A 803 44.74 -33.00 -9.62
N PRO A 804 44.92 -34.33 -9.82
CA PRO A 804 46.06 -34.88 -10.57
C PRO A 804 46.12 -34.44 -12.04
N ASP A 805 44.99 -34.03 -12.60
CA ASP A 805 44.83 -33.48 -13.95
C ASP A 805 45.37 -32.04 -14.07
N GLY A 806 45.72 -31.41 -12.95
CA GLY A 806 46.19 -30.03 -12.90
C GLY A 806 45.07 -29.00 -13.07
N VAL A 807 43.80 -29.42 -13.13
CA VAL A 807 42.66 -28.51 -13.35
C VAL A 807 42.28 -27.84 -12.02
N PRO A 808 42.34 -26.51 -11.92
CA PRO A 808 41.95 -25.80 -10.71
C PRO A 808 40.43 -25.81 -10.54
N HIS A 809 39.96 -25.79 -9.30
CA HIS A 809 38.57 -25.65 -8.92
C HIS A 809 38.51 -24.63 -7.77
N THR A 810 38.03 -23.43 -8.05
CA THR A 810 37.87 -22.38 -7.03
C THR A 810 36.75 -22.76 -6.07
N MET A 811 37.08 -22.81 -4.78
CA MET A 811 36.18 -23.21 -3.71
C MET A 811 35.65 -22.00 -2.93
N MET A 812 36.51 -21.01 -2.66
CA MET A 812 36.14 -19.83 -1.90
C MET A 812 36.85 -18.59 -2.43
N LEU A 813 36.19 -17.44 -2.32
CA LEU A 813 36.73 -16.12 -2.62
C LEU A 813 36.58 -15.22 -1.41
N LEU A 814 37.67 -14.56 -1.01
CA LEU A 814 37.66 -13.50 -0.01
C LEU A 814 37.85 -12.17 -0.71
N GLN A 815 36.91 -11.24 -0.56
CA GLN A 815 36.90 -9.95 -1.23
C GLN A 815 36.73 -8.80 -0.21
N GLY A 816 37.16 -7.60 -0.55
CA GLY A 816 36.93 -6.40 0.26
C GLY A 816 35.44 -6.07 0.38
N TYR A 817 34.99 -5.67 1.57
CA TYR A 817 33.59 -5.29 1.79
C TYR A 817 33.31 -3.89 1.22
N ILE A 818 32.21 -3.75 0.49
CA ILE A 818 31.74 -2.47 -0.03
C ILE A 818 30.55 -2.02 0.83
N LEU A 819 30.74 -0.97 1.63
CA LEU A 819 29.65 -0.37 2.40
C LEU A 819 28.63 0.27 1.44
N ASN A 820 27.44 -0.32 1.38
CA ASN A 820 26.41 0.02 0.39
C ASN A 820 25.03 0.16 1.04
N GLN A 821 24.07 0.70 0.30
CA GLN A 821 22.68 0.95 0.69
C GLN A 821 21.69 -0.03 0.03
N GLY A 822 22.20 -1.08 -0.63
CA GLY A 822 21.42 -2.02 -1.43
C GLY A 822 21.97 -2.21 -2.84
N ASN A 823 21.33 -3.12 -3.58
CA ASN A 823 21.63 -3.34 -5.00
C ASN A 823 20.88 -2.32 -5.89
N GLY A 824 21.34 -2.15 -7.11
CA GLY A 824 20.79 -1.18 -8.07
C GLY A 824 19.41 -1.56 -8.59
N TRP A 825 19.01 -2.84 -8.50
CA TRP A 825 17.69 -3.30 -8.93
C TRP A 825 16.61 -2.82 -7.96
N ASP A 826 16.72 -3.19 -6.69
CA ASP A 826 15.75 -2.82 -5.65
C ASP A 826 15.66 -1.30 -5.51
N TRP A 827 16.80 -0.61 -5.51
CA TRP A 827 16.84 0.85 -5.46
C TRP A 827 16.12 1.50 -6.65
N THR A 828 16.28 0.95 -7.86
CA THR A 828 15.61 1.46 -9.05
C THR A 828 14.11 1.26 -8.98
N LEU A 829 13.65 0.07 -8.55
CA LEU A 829 12.22 -0.21 -8.36
C LEU A 829 11.59 0.72 -7.33
N ASP A 830 12.23 0.90 -6.17
CA ASP A 830 11.73 1.76 -5.10
C ASP A 830 11.75 3.24 -5.47
N TYR A 831 12.78 3.69 -6.21
CA TYR A 831 12.87 5.06 -6.69
C TYR A 831 11.78 5.37 -7.73
N LEU A 832 11.66 4.50 -8.75
CA LEU A 832 10.70 4.67 -9.84
C LEU A 832 9.26 4.53 -9.36
N GLY A 833 8.97 3.56 -8.48
CA GLY A 833 7.65 3.35 -7.88
C GLY A 833 7.16 4.61 -7.16
N ARG A 834 7.97 5.17 -6.25
CA ARG A 834 7.65 6.41 -5.54
C ARG A 834 7.44 7.60 -6.48
N ALA A 835 8.35 7.81 -7.44
CA ALA A 835 8.24 8.91 -8.39
C ALA A 835 6.94 8.83 -9.21
N ILE A 836 6.52 7.62 -9.61
CA ILE A 836 5.25 7.42 -10.32
C ILE A 836 4.04 7.65 -9.40
N ASP A 837 4.10 7.19 -8.15
CA ASP A 837 3.04 7.34 -7.16
C ASP A 837 2.74 8.80 -6.84
N ASP A 838 3.78 9.63 -6.73
CA ASP A 838 3.66 11.06 -6.49
C ASP A 838 3.15 11.81 -7.73
N ALA A 839 3.51 11.35 -8.94
CA ALA A 839 3.16 12.00 -10.20
C ALA A 839 1.76 11.67 -10.73
N LEU A 840 1.19 10.53 -10.35
CA LEU A 840 -0.11 10.07 -10.86
C LEU A 840 -1.33 10.94 -10.49
N PRO A 841 -1.46 11.47 -9.25
CA PRO A 841 -2.69 12.14 -8.79
C PRO A 841 -3.02 13.49 -9.46
N SER A 842 -2.07 14.26 -9.99
CA SER A 842 -2.33 15.58 -10.59
C SER A 842 -1.41 15.90 -11.76
N GLN A 843 -1.79 16.78 -12.70
CA GLN A 843 -0.91 17.23 -13.80
C GLN A 843 0.18 18.21 -13.32
N ASP A 844 -0.06 18.91 -12.22
CA ASP A 844 0.86 19.89 -11.66
C ASP A 844 2.17 19.26 -11.12
N SER A 845 2.20 17.95 -10.88
CA SER A 845 3.39 17.20 -10.43
C SER A 845 4.32 16.75 -11.57
N GLU A 846 4.10 17.19 -12.81
CA GLU A 846 5.01 16.91 -13.92
C GLU A 846 6.41 17.51 -13.74
N ASP A 847 6.49 18.68 -13.09
CA ASP A 847 7.76 19.34 -12.76
C ASP A 847 8.51 18.56 -11.66
N GLU A 848 7.79 18.06 -10.65
CA GLU A 848 8.35 17.21 -9.59
C GLU A 848 8.84 15.87 -10.15
N PHE A 849 8.07 15.25 -11.05
CA PHE A 849 8.51 14.05 -11.75
C PHE A 849 9.75 14.33 -12.62
N ALA A 850 9.79 15.48 -13.31
CA ALA A 850 10.95 15.87 -14.09
C ALA A 850 12.20 16.03 -13.20
N GLU A 851 12.05 16.62 -12.02
CA GLU A 851 13.13 16.74 -11.04
C GLU A 851 13.60 15.38 -10.50
N ALA A 852 12.66 14.48 -10.18
CA ALA A 852 12.98 13.09 -9.82
C ALA A 852 13.72 12.36 -10.96
N MET A 853 13.30 12.53 -12.21
CA MET A 853 14.00 11.94 -13.36
C MET A 853 15.41 12.51 -13.54
N ASN A 854 15.63 13.80 -13.27
CA ASN A 854 16.97 14.39 -13.25
C ASN A 854 17.84 13.79 -12.14
N GLY A 855 17.26 13.53 -10.96
CA GLY A 855 17.93 12.84 -9.86
C GLY A 855 18.38 11.43 -10.25
N TYR A 856 17.49 10.64 -10.85
CA TYR A 856 17.83 9.30 -11.34
C TYR A 856 18.85 9.34 -12.49
N ALA A 857 18.75 10.30 -13.41
CA ALA A 857 19.67 10.47 -14.51
C ALA A 857 21.13 10.62 -14.04
N ALA A 858 21.37 11.28 -12.90
CA ALA A 858 22.69 11.39 -12.31
C ALA A 858 23.27 10.03 -11.87
N LEU A 859 22.44 9.14 -11.32
CA LEU A 859 22.85 7.78 -10.97
C LEU A 859 23.11 6.95 -12.23
N ALA A 860 22.19 6.96 -13.20
CA ALA A 860 22.35 6.24 -14.47
C ALA A 860 23.62 6.69 -15.22
N GLY A 861 23.90 8.00 -15.23
CA GLY A 861 25.14 8.55 -15.77
C GLY A 861 26.38 8.11 -15.00
N THR A 862 26.32 8.02 -13.67
CA THR A 862 27.41 7.50 -12.83
C THR A 862 27.70 6.04 -13.16
N LEU A 863 26.67 5.22 -13.31
CA LEU A 863 26.79 3.83 -13.72
C LEU A 863 27.43 3.68 -15.11
N GLY A 864 27.04 4.53 -16.06
CA GLY A 864 27.65 4.61 -17.40
C GLY A 864 29.13 4.94 -17.37
N ARG A 865 29.52 5.90 -16.52
CA ARG A 865 30.93 6.21 -16.26
C ARG A 865 31.69 5.02 -15.69
N ARG A 866 31.18 4.37 -14.64
CA ARG A 866 31.90 3.25 -13.98
C ARG A 866 32.09 2.06 -14.90
N LEU A 867 31.07 1.70 -15.68
CA LEU A 867 31.21 0.64 -16.68
C LEU A 867 32.22 0.98 -17.78
N ALA A 868 32.25 2.23 -18.26
CA ALA A 868 33.25 2.66 -19.23
C ALA A 868 34.67 2.67 -18.65
N GLU A 869 34.85 3.07 -17.38
CA GLU A 869 36.13 2.99 -16.68
C GLU A 869 36.62 1.54 -16.54
N LEU A 870 35.71 0.59 -16.23
CA LEU A 870 36.01 -0.84 -16.23
C LEU A 870 36.53 -1.29 -17.61
N HIS A 871 35.79 -1.01 -18.68
CA HIS A 871 36.21 -1.39 -20.03
C HIS A 871 37.51 -0.72 -20.47
N ALA A 872 37.76 0.53 -20.05
CA ALA A 872 39.01 1.22 -20.32
C ALA A 872 40.21 0.55 -19.63
N VAL A 873 40.02 -0.07 -18.45
CA VAL A 873 41.04 -0.90 -17.80
C VAL A 873 41.28 -2.19 -18.59
N LEU A 874 40.20 -2.87 -19.02
CA LEU A 874 40.27 -4.13 -19.76
C LEU A 874 40.75 -3.97 -21.21
N ALA A 875 40.69 -2.77 -21.77
CA ALA A 875 41.21 -2.43 -23.10
C ALA A 875 42.70 -2.05 -23.09
N ARG A 876 43.38 -2.01 -21.93
CA ARG A 876 44.79 -1.66 -21.86
C ARG A 876 45.67 -2.74 -22.50
N PRO A 877 46.76 -2.37 -23.20
CA PRO A 877 47.76 -3.33 -23.65
C PRO A 877 48.34 -4.10 -22.45
N THR A 878 48.42 -5.43 -22.57
CA THR A 878 48.95 -6.32 -21.54
C THR A 878 49.60 -7.55 -22.18
N ASP A 879 50.59 -8.11 -21.50
CA ASP A 879 51.24 -9.38 -21.87
C ASP A 879 50.47 -10.61 -21.36
N ASP A 880 49.45 -10.39 -20.53
CA ASP A 880 48.52 -11.44 -20.10
C ASP A 880 47.56 -11.81 -21.25
N ASP A 881 47.75 -12.99 -21.84
CA ASP A 881 46.96 -13.48 -22.98
C ASP A 881 45.45 -13.53 -22.70
N ALA A 882 45.03 -13.75 -21.43
CA ALA A 882 43.62 -13.79 -21.06
C ALA A 882 42.94 -12.41 -21.17
N PHE A 883 43.70 -11.34 -20.92
CA PHE A 883 43.22 -9.95 -20.93
C PHE A 883 43.67 -9.15 -22.14
N LYS A 884 44.62 -9.66 -22.94
CA LYS A 884 45.14 -8.99 -24.13
C LYS A 884 44.01 -8.67 -25.12
N PRO A 885 43.71 -7.38 -25.37
CA PRO A 885 42.67 -6.96 -26.32
C PRO A 885 42.97 -7.44 -27.74
N LEU A 886 41.94 -7.82 -28.48
CA LEU A 886 42.06 -8.28 -29.87
C LEU A 886 41.14 -7.46 -30.79
N PRO A 887 41.57 -7.02 -31.98
CA PRO A 887 40.66 -6.46 -32.96
C PRO A 887 39.73 -7.56 -33.49
N ALA A 888 38.43 -7.25 -33.60
CA ALA A 888 37.45 -8.13 -34.22
C ALA A 888 37.72 -8.26 -35.73
N SER A 889 37.60 -9.49 -36.22
CA SER A 889 37.76 -9.86 -37.62
C SER A 889 36.41 -10.05 -38.31
N ASP A 890 36.42 -10.25 -39.63
CA ASP A 890 35.21 -10.64 -40.38
C ASP A 890 34.65 -12.01 -39.93
N GLU A 891 35.51 -12.88 -39.38
CA GLU A 891 35.08 -14.16 -38.83
C GLU A 891 34.31 -13.96 -37.52
N ASP A 892 34.79 -13.07 -36.65
CA ASP A 892 34.10 -12.70 -35.42
C ASP A 892 32.75 -12.04 -35.73
N ALA A 893 32.70 -11.17 -36.75
CA ALA A 893 31.46 -10.54 -37.21
C ALA A 893 30.40 -11.60 -37.60
N ARG A 894 30.79 -12.61 -38.39
CA ARG A 894 29.92 -13.74 -38.76
C ARG A 894 29.52 -14.58 -37.55
N ALA A 895 30.44 -14.82 -36.61
CA ALA A 895 30.16 -15.59 -35.41
C ALA A 895 29.16 -14.88 -34.48
N TRP A 896 29.27 -13.56 -34.33
CA TRP A 896 28.32 -12.75 -33.55
C TRP A 896 26.95 -12.69 -34.22
N ALA A 897 26.89 -12.52 -35.55
CA ALA A 897 25.66 -12.61 -36.32
C ALA A 897 24.96 -13.98 -36.14
N GLY A 898 25.73 -15.08 -36.24
CA GLY A 898 25.21 -16.43 -36.03
C GLY A 898 24.64 -16.63 -34.62
N GLN A 899 25.37 -16.19 -33.58
CA GLN A 899 24.90 -16.28 -32.19
C GLN A 899 23.60 -15.49 -31.95
N ALA A 900 23.53 -14.25 -32.45
CA ALA A 900 22.33 -13.44 -32.34
C ALA A 900 21.14 -14.08 -33.08
N MET A 901 21.37 -14.60 -34.28
CA MET A 901 20.33 -15.26 -35.07
C MET A 901 19.83 -16.55 -34.42
N GLU A 902 20.72 -17.37 -33.88
CA GLU A 902 20.35 -18.58 -33.13
C GLU A 902 19.49 -18.26 -31.90
N ALA A 903 19.86 -17.23 -31.13
CA ALA A 903 19.08 -16.78 -29.98
C ALA A 903 17.69 -16.27 -30.40
N LEU A 904 17.63 -15.43 -31.44
CA LEU A 904 16.38 -14.92 -32.00
C LEU A 904 15.48 -16.06 -32.47
N GLN A 905 16.03 -17.05 -33.18
CA GLN A 905 15.26 -18.14 -33.73
C GLN A 905 14.68 -19.05 -32.64
N ARG A 906 15.47 -19.35 -31.59
CA ARG A 906 14.96 -20.05 -30.40
C ARG A 906 13.84 -19.28 -29.70
N ALA A 907 14.00 -17.97 -29.52
CA ALA A 907 12.98 -17.13 -28.91
C ALA A 907 11.66 -17.12 -29.71
N LEU A 908 11.74 -16.97 -31.03
CA LEU A 908 10.57 -17.02 -31.91
C LEU A 908 9.90 -18.40 -31.92
N ASP A 909 10.68 -19.49 -31.93
CA ASP A 909 10.15 -20.85 -31.86
C ASP A 909 9.43 -21.12 -30.53
N ARG A 910 9.93 -20.55 -29.41
CA ARG A 910 9.26 -20.62 -28.10
C ARG A 910 7.93 -19.88 -28.09
N LEU A 911 7.89 -18.66 -28.62
CA LEU A 911 6.66 -17.87 -28.73
C LEU A 911 5.63 -18.51 -29.67
N GLN A 912 6.09 -19.28 -30.67
CA GLN A 912 5.22 -20.05 -31.57
C GLN A 912 4.74 -21.38 -30.96
N GLY A 913 5.48 -21.93 -29.99
CA GLY A 913 5.38 -23.32 -29.51
C GLY A 913 4.66 -23.58 -28.17
N GLY A 914 4.27 -22.56 -27.38
CA GLY A 914 3.34 -22.73 -26.25
C GLY A 914 3.40 -21.64 -25.16
N PRO A 915 2.55 -21.69 -24.09
CA PRO A 915 1.35 -22.49 -23.87
C PRO A 915 0.04 -21.66 -23.86
N ALA A 916 -1.07 -22.36 -24.07
CA ALA A 916 -2.42 -21.91 -23.71
C ALA A 916 -2.58 -22.00 -22.18
N ALA A 917 -2.47 -20.87 -21.48
CA ALA A 917 -2.96 -20.69 -20.13
C ALA A 917 -3.25 -19.18 -19.96
N GLU A 918 -4.54 -18.84 -19.99
CA GLU A 918 -5.13 -17.48 -19.96
C GLU A 918 -5.16 -16.70 -21.30
N PRO A 919 -6.18 -15.86 -21.52
CA PRO A 919 -6.23 -15.01 -22.71
C PRO A 919 -5.09 -14.00 -22.64
N ALA A 920 -4.14 -14.11 -23.55
CA ALA A 920 -3.11 -13.10 -23.80
C ALA A 920 -3.74 -11.71 -23.94
N SER A 921 -3.10 -10.68 -23.38
CA SER A 921 -3.57 -9.30 -23.60
C SER A 921 -3.52 -8.97 -25.11
N PRO A 922 -4.46 -8.16 -25.66
CA PRO A 922 -4.42 -7.76 -27.07
C PRO A 922 -3.10 -7.09 -27.49
N ALA A 923 -2.41 -6.45 -26.54
CA ALA A 923 -1.09 -5.85 -26.76
C ALA A 923 -0.01 -6.91 -26.95
N PHE A 924 0.00 -7.96 -26.12
CA PHE A 924 0.96 -9.06 -26.25
C PHE A 924 0.77 -9.83 -27.56
N GLU A 925 -0.48 -10.10 -27.97
CA GLU A 925 -0.76 -10.71 -29.28
C GLU A 925 -0.22 -9.87 -30.44
N ALA A 926 -0.39 -8.55 -30.39
CA ALA A 926 0.13 -7.63 -31.41
C ALA A 926 1.68 -7.60 -31.45
N ASP A 927 2.32 -7.66 -30.28
CA ASP A 927 3.78 -7.77 -30.19
C ASP A 927 4.28 -9.09 -30.77
N VAL A 928 3.65 -10.22 -30.45
CA VAL A 928 4.00 -11.52 -31.05
C VAL A 928 3.79 -11.51 -32.57
N GLN A 929 2.70 -10.94 -33.08
CA GLN A 929 2.49 -10.78 -34.52
C GLN A 929 3.60 -9.94 -35.18
N THR A 930 4.02 -8.86 -34.52
CA THR A 930 5.13 -8.01 -34.99
C THR A 930 6.43 -8.83 -35.09
N LEU A 931 6.73 -9.64 -34.06
CA LEU A 931 7.91 -10.52 -34.03
C LEU A 931 7.87 -11.58 -35.14
N MET A 932 6.70 -12.21 -35.35
CA MET A 932 6.52 -13.21 -36.40
C MET A 932 6.65 -12.61 -37.81
N ALA A 933 6.11 -11.41 -38.04
CA ALA A 933 6.20 -10.72 -39.32
C ALA A 933 7.64 -10.34 -39.68
N ALA A 934 8.47 -10.02 -38.67
CA ALA A 934 9.87 -9.67 -38.88
C ALA A 934 10.78 -10.88 -39.18
N ARG A 935 10.31 -12.12 -38.96
CA ARG A 935 11.13 -13.34 -38.99
C ARG A 935 11.97 -13.52 -40.27
N GLU A 936 11.40 -13.23 -41.43
CA GLU A 936 12.09 -13.34 -42.73
C GLU A 936 13.12 -12.23 -42.97
N ALA A 937 12.95 -11.06 -42.33
CA ALA A 937 13.84 -9.91 -42.47
C ALA A 937 15.01 -9.92 -41.46
N LEU A 938 14.92 -10.73 -40.39
CA LEU A 938 15.93 -10.79 -39.33
C LEU A 938 17.35 -11.14 -39.82
N PRO A 939 17.57 -12.14 -40.70
CA PRO A 939 18.93 -12.47 -41.15
C PRO A 939 19.62 -11.27 -41.81
N GLY A 940 18.91 -10.56 -42.69
CA GLY A 940 19.45 -9.37 -43.36
C GLY A 940 19.69 -8.19 -42.42
N LEU A 941 18.88 -8.02 -41.37
CA LEU A 941 19.12 -7.02 -40.33
C LEU A 941 20.37 -7.35 -39.51
N VAL A 942 20.47 -8.59 -39.01
CA VAL A 942 21.58 -9.06 -38.18
C VAL A 942 22.91 -8.98 -38.93
N GLU A 943 22.94 -9.38 -40.21
CA GLU A 943 24.13 -9.25 -41.06
C GLU A 943 24.57 -7.79 -41.24
N ARG A 944 23.64 -6.87 -41.48
CA ARG A 944 23.95 -5.42 -41.60
C ARG A 944 24.52 -4.84 -40.32
N LEU A 945 23.97 -5.21 -39.16
CA LEU A 945 24.45 -4.71 -37.87
C LEU A 945 25.83 -5.28 -37.53
N ALA A 946 26.04 -6.58 -37.78
CA ALA A 946 27.32 -7.25 -37.54
C ALA A 946 28.44 -6.77 -38.48
N ALA A 947 28.12 -6.22 -39.65
CA ALA A 947 29.11 -5.67 -40.58
C ALA A 947 29.94 -4.50 -40.00
N ALA A 948 29.49 -3.90 -38.89
CA ALA A 948 30.23 -2.87 -38.16
C ALA A 948 31.34 -3.44 -37.25
N ALA A 949 31.37 -4.76 -37.02
CA ALA A 949 32.28 -5.39 -36.05
C ALA A 949 33.77 -5.28 -36.40
N PRO A 950 34.23 -5.47 -37.66
CA PRO A 950 35.66 -5.51 -37.98
C PRO A 950 36.41 -4.26 -37.48
N GLY A 951 37.49 -4.48 -36.73
CA GLY A 951 38.31 -3.40 -36.16
C GLY A 951 37.84 -2.88 -34.79
N SER A 952 36.64 -3.23 -34.31
CA SER A 952 36.25 -3.01 -32.91
C SER A 952 37.07 -3.90 -31.97
N LEU A 953 37.23 -3.52 -30.69
CA LEU A 953 38.01 -4.30 -29.73
C LEU A 953 37.17 -5.39 -29.06
N GLN A 954 37.78 -6.55 -28.93
CA GLN A 954 37.36 -7.66 -28.09
C GLN A 954 38.19 -7.66 -26.81
N THR A 955 37.54 -7.57 -25.66
CA THR A 955 38.19 -7.60 -24.33
C THR A 955 37.51 -8.64 -23.46
N ARG A 956 38.05 -8.86 -22.26
CA ARG A 956 37.23 -9.41 -21.18
C ARG A 956 36.11 -8.44 -20.86
N ILE A 957 34.97 -8.99 -20.46
CA ILE A 957 33.76 -8.25 -20.09
C ILE A 957 33.24 -8.82 -18.77
N HIS A 958 32.27 -8.14 -18.16
CA HIS A 958 31.55 -8.65 -16.99
C HIS A 958 30.76 -9.91 -17.34
N GLY A 959 30.07 -9.92 -18.48
CA GLY A 959 29.49 -11.13 -19.08
C GLY A 959 28.09 -11.51 -18.63
N ASP A 960 27.50 -10.80 -17.65
CA ASP A 960 26.07 -10.90 -17.29
C ASP A 960 25.55 -9.59 -16.65
N PHE A 961 26.05 -8.44 -17.13
CA PHE A 961 25.87 -7.17 -16.43
C PHE A 961 24.41 -6.68 -16.38
N HIS A 962 23.88 -6.51 -15.16
CA HIS A 962 22.53 -5.98 -14.91
C HIS A 962 22.44 -5.22 -13.56
N LEU A 963 21.34 -4.52 -13.28
CA LEU A 963 21.20 -3.69 -12.07
C LEU A 963 21.39 -4.45 -10.75
N GLY A 964 21.02 -5.73 -10.70
CA GLY A 964 21.27 -6.60 -9.54
C GLY A 964 22.76 -6.84 -9.21
N GLN A 965 23.68 -6.58 -10.15
CA GLN A 965 25.15 -6.68 -9.98
C GLN A 965 25.80 -5.33 -9.70
N VAL A 966 24.98 -4.32 -9.40
CA VAL A 966 25.42 -2.97 -9.05
C VAL A 966 25.12 -2.76 -7.58
N LEU A 967 26.11 -2.37 -6.79
CA LEU A 967 25.92 -1.89 -5.42
C LEU A 967 25.91 -0.37 -5.40
N ILE A 968 24.94 0.22 -4.71
CA ILE A 968 24.84 1.68 -4.55
C ILE A 968 25.46 2.08 -3.22
N ALA A 969 26.46 2.96 -3.27
CA ALA A 969 27.13 3.48 -2.09
C ALA A 969 27.15 5.00 -2.15
N GLN A 970 26.26 5.63 -1.36
CA GLN A 970 26.07 7.09 -1.35
C GLN A 970 25.64 7.61 -2.72
N ASN A 971 26.53 8.31 -3.43
CA ASN A 971 26.31 8.88 -4.76
C ASN A 971 27.16 8.19 -5.83
N ASP A 972 27.65 6.97 -5.57
CA ASP A 972 28.48 6.20 -6.49
C ASP A 972 28.02 4.74 -6.61
N THR A 973 28.53 4.06 -7.62
CA THR A 973 28.16 2.67 -7.94
C THR A 973 29.38 1.77 -8.00
N TYR A 974 29.25 0.54 -7.49
CA TYR A 974 30.28 -0.48 -7.53
C TYR A 974 29.78 -1.71 -8.28
N LEU A 975 30.65 -2.32 -9.07
CA LEU A 975 30.33 -3.47 -9.91
C LEU A 975 30.80 -4.76 -9.22
N VAL A 976 29.92 -5.75 -9.12
CA VAL A 976 30.16 -7.01 -8.40
C VAL A 976 29.70 -8.22 -9.19
N ASP A 977 30.14 -9.42 -8.81
CA ASP A 977 29.72 -10.70 -9.39
C ASP A 977 30.17 -10.94 -10.84
N PHE A 978 31.49 -10.88 -11.07
CA PHE A 978 32.13 -11.16 -12.36
C PHE A 978 32.16 -12.65 -12.74
N GLU A 979 31.19 -13.44 -12.27
CA GLU A 979 31.08 -14.86 -12.59
C GLU A 979 30.68 -15.11 -14.05
N GLY A 980 30.00 -14.16 -14.68
CA GLY A 980 29.31 -14.35 -15.96
C GLY A 980 28.10 -15.28 -15.84
N GLU A 981 27.38 -15.49 -16.94
CA GLU A 981 26.11 -16.23 -16.94
C GLU A 981 26.26 -17.70 -16.45
N PRO A 982 25.71 -18.09 -15.28
CA PRO A 982 26.04 -19.36 -14.61
C PRO A 982 25.73 -20.63 -15.41
N GLY A 983 24.81 -20.55 -16.39
CA GLY A 983 24.45 -21.65 -17.28
C GLY A 983 25.52 -22.01 -18.31
N LEU A 984 26.50 -21.13 -18.54
CA LEU A 984 27.49 -21.28 -19.60
C LEU A 984 28.81 -21.90 -19.09
N PRO A 985 29.52 -22.70 -19.92
CA PRO A 985 30.82 -23.25 -19.58
C PRO A 985 31.84 -22.17 -19.21
N LEU A 986 32.80 -22.48 -18.32
CA LEU A 986 33.80 -21.52 -17.83
C LEU A 986 34.61 -20.87 -18.98
N ASP A 987 35.01 -21.64 -19.99
CA ASP A 987 35.75 -21.11 -21.14
C ASP A 987 34.94 -20.10 -21.94
N TRP A 988 33.61 -20.28 -22.01
CA TRP A 988 32.72 -19.33 -22.66
C TRP A 988 32.59 -18.05 -21.84
N ARG A 989 32.45 -18.16 -20.52
CA ARG A 989 32.41 -17.01 -19.60
C ARG A 989 33.73 -16.23 -19.55
N ARG A 990 34.84 -16.87 -19.92
CA ARG A 990 36.18 -16.27 -20.01
C ARG A 990 36.53 -15.69 -21.37
N ARG A 991 35.69 -15.87 -22.39
CA ARG A 991 36.02 -15.46 -23.76
C ARG A 991 36.13 -13.94 -23.88
N LYS A 992 36.99 -13.49 -24.79
CA LYS A 992 37.04 -12.08 -25.20
C LYS A 992 35.94 -11.82 -26.21
N THR A 993 35.23 -10.72 -26.06
CA THR A 993 34.12 -10.32 -26.94
C THR A 993 33.88 -8.80 -26.83
N SER A 994 32.88 -8.27 -27.52
CA SER A 994 32.57 -6.84 -27.50
C SER A 994 32.12 -6.36 -26.12
N PRO A 995 32.71 -5.27 -25.58
CA PRO A 995 32.23 -4.60 -24.35
C PRO A 995 30.78 -4.11 -24.41
N LEU A 996 30.21 -3.96 -25.62
CA LEU A 996 28.84 -3.50 -25.80
C LEU A 996 27.79 -4.53 -25.38
N ARG A 997 28.19 -5.78 -25.12
CA ARG A 997 27.31 -6.80 -24.51
C ARG A 997 26.92 -6.44 -23.07
N ASP A 998 27.85 -5.91 -22.28
CA ASP A 998 27.54 -5.45 -20.91
C ASP A 998 26.62 -4.21 -20.94
N VAL A 999 26.82 -3.33 -21.92
CA VAL A 999 25.96 -2.15 -22.15
C VAL A 999 24.54 -2.59 -22.49
N ALA A 1000 24.40 -3.57 -23.39
CA ALA A 1000 23.10 -4.14 -23.75
C ALA A 1000 22.40 -4.78 -22.55
N GLY A 1001 23.12 -5.54 -21.73
CA GLY A 1001 22.60 -6.15 -20.50
C GLY A 1001 21.98 -5.13 -19.54
N LEU A 1002 22.68 -4.02 -19.30
CA LEU A 1002 22.17 -2.98 -18.39
C LEU A 1002 20.99 -2.19 -18.96
N LEU A 1003 21.02 -1.82 -20.24
CA LEU A 1003 19.88 -1.13 -20.89
C LEU A 1003 18.61 -1.99 -20.82
N ARG A 1004 18.75 -3.29 -21.07
CA ARG A 1004 17.64 -4.24 -20.91
C ARG A 1004 17.17 -4.34 -19.46
N SER A 1005 18.09 -4.31 -18.49
CA SER A 1005 17.75 -4.29 -17.06
C SER A 1005 16.94 -3.04 -16.66
N LEU A 1006 17.28 -1.86 -17.19
CA LEU A 1006 16.50 -0.63 -16.99
C LEU A 1006 15.09 -0.73 -17.61
N ASP A 1007 14.99 -1.29 -18.81
CA ASP A 1007 13.69 -1.54 -19.46
C ASP A 1007 12.84 -2.51 -18.63
N TYR A 1008 13.46 -3.55 -18.06
CA TYR A 1008 12.83 -4.54 -17.21
C TYR A 1008 12.30 -3.91 -15.92
N ALA A 1009 13.09 -3.08 -15.24
CA ALA A 1009 12.67 -2.38 -14.03
C ALA A 1009 11.43 -1.50 -14.28
N ALA A 1010 11.40 -0.77 -15.40
CA ALA A 1010 10.22 0.01 -15.79
C ALA A 1010 9.00 -0.87 -16.08
N ALA A 1011 9.20 -2.02 -16.71
CA ALA A 1011 8.12 -2.94 -17.01
C ALA A 1011 7.57 -3.59 -15.73
N THR A 1012 8.43 -4.00 -14.80
CA THR A 1012 8.08 -4.54 -13.48
C THR A 1012 7.26 -3.55 -12.65
N VAL A 1013 7.66 -2.28 -12.53
CA VAL A 1013 6.85 -1.26 -11.82
C VAL A 1013 5.47 -1.08 -12.46
N GLY A 1014 5.38 -1.28 -13.78
CA GLY A 1014 4.12 -1.25 -14.52
C GLY A 1014 3.15 -2.40 -14.16
N THR A 1015 3.65 -3.62 -14.00
CA THR A 1015 2.85 -4.83 -13.68
C THR A 1015 2.61 -5.00 -12.18
N ASP A 1016 3.65 -4.86 -11.36
CA ASP A 1016 3.68 -5.15 -9.92
C ASP A 1016 2.64 -4.32 -9.13
N ARG A 1017 2.34 -3.09 -9.56
CA ARG A 1017 1.26 -2.30 -8.95
C ARG A 1017 -0.15 -2.84 -9.26
N SER A 1018 -0.36 -3.38 -10.46
CA SER A 1018 -1.65 -3.97 -10.87
C SER A 1018 -1.94 -5.22 -10.05
N GLU A 1019 -0.91 -6.04 -9.80
CA GLU A 1019 -0.97 -7.26 -9.01
C GLU A 1019 -1.09 -6.94 -7.50
N ARG A 1020 -0.24 -6.05 -6.94
CA ARG A 1020 -0.27 -5.68 -5.51
C ARG A 1020 -1.57 -5.02 -5.04
N THR A 1021 -2.36 -4.43 -5.94
CA THR A 1021 -3.58 -3.69 -5.57
C THR A 1021 -4.88 -4.36 -6.02
N HIS A 1022 -4.81 -5.51 -6.71
CA HIS A 1022 -5.97 -6.25 -7.24
C HIS A 1022 -7.03 -5.36 -7.92
N SER A 1023 -6.62 -4.30 -8.63
CA SER A 1023 -7.55 -3.34 -9.25
C SER A 1023 -6.95 -2.70 -10.51
N GLU A 1024 -7.67 -2.79 -11.63
CA GLU A 1024 -7.31 -2.10 -12.87
C GLU A 1024 -7.40 -0.58 -12.69
N LEU A 1025 -6.32 0.13 -13.02
CA LEU A 1025 -6.33 1.59 -13.04
C LEU A 1025 -7.36 2.11 -14.08
N PRO A 1026 -8.07 3.22 -13.80
CA PRO A 1026 -8.88 3.89 -14.81
C PRO A 1026 -8.07 4.12 -16.10
N PRO A 1027 -8.65 3.97 -17.31
CA PRO A 1027 -7.91 4.02 -18.57
C PRO A 1027 -7.01 5.25 -18.73
N GLN A 1028 -7.47 6.42 -18.27
CA GLN A 1028 -6.71 7.67 -18.30
C GLN A 1028 -5.44 7.64 -17.43
N LEU A 1029 -5.52 7.03 -16.23
CA LEU A 1029 -4.36 6.90 -15.34
C LEU A 1029 -3.41 5.79 -15.83
N ALA A 1030 -3.95 4.73 -16.43
CA ALA A 1030 -3.14 3.69 -17.06
C ALA A 1030 -2.32 4.25 -18.25
N GLU A 1031 -2.95 5.04 -19.12
CA GLU A 1031 -2.27 5.73 -20.22
C GLU A 1031 -1.19 6.71 -19.69
N ARG A 1032 -1.54 7.52 -18.69
CA ARG A 1032 -0.59 8.44 -18.07
C ARG A 1032 0.61 7.72 -17.46
N ARG A 1033 0.40 6.62 -16.74
CA ARG A 1033 1.48 5.79 -16.20
C ARG A 1033 2.40 5.28 -17.31
N ALA A 1034 1.84 4.83 -18.43
CA ALA A 1034 2.64 4.36 -19.57
C ALA A 1034 3.55 5.46 -20.12
N VAL A 1035 3.06 6.71 -20.20
CA VAL A 1035 3.87 7.87 -20.61
C VAL A 1035 5.01 8.15 -19.63
N LEU A 1036 4.74 8.12 -18.32
CA LEU A 1036 5.76 8.35 -17.29
C LEU A 1036 6.85 7.27 -17.31
N LEU A 1037 6.46 6.00 -17.47
CA LEU A 1037 7.39 4.88 -17.60
C LEU A 1037 8.28 5.01 -18.85
N GLU A 1038 7.73 5.46 -19.98
CA GLU A 1038 8.51 5.67 -21.19
C GLU A 1038 9.48 6.86 -21.07
N ARG A 1039 9.06 7.91 -20.34
CA ARG A 1039 9.94 9.04 -20.01
C ARG A 1039 11.12 8.59 -19.13
N PHE A 1040 10.87 7.72 -18.15
CA PHE A 1040 11.94 7.11 -17.35
C PHE A 1040 12.93 6.34 -18.22
N ARG A 1041 12.44 5.43 -19.08
CA ARG A 1041 13.29 4.63 -19.98
C ARG A 1041 14.18 5.51 -20.83
N THR A 1042 13.59 6.53 -21.47
CA THR A 1042 14.31 7.47 -22.32
C THR A 1042 15.39 8.20 -21.53
N THR A 1043 15.02 8.80 -20.39
CA THR A 1043 15.94 9.60 -19.56
C THR A 1043 17.09 8.76 -19.00
N ALA A 1044 16.80 7.57 -18.46
CA ALA A 1044 17.80 6.68 -17.88
C ALA A 1044 18.77 6.15 -18.95
N ASN A 1045 18.24 5.67 -20.09
CA ASN A 1045 19.05 5.12 -21.17
C ASN A 1045 19.95 6.20 -21.79
N GLU A 1046 19.43 7.41 -22.02
CA GLU A 1046 20.21 8.53 -22.55
C GLU A 1046 21.31 8.96 -21.58
N ALA A 1047 21.00 9.13 -20.29
CA ALA A 1047 21.99 9.54 -19.30
C ALA A 1047 23.13 8.52 -19.16
N PHE A 1048 22.78 7.23 -19.11
CA PHE A 1048 23.75 6.13 -19.08
C PHE A 1048 24.63 6.11 -20.33
N LEU A 1049 24.03 6.11 -21.53
CA LEU A 1049 24.75 6.02 -22.80
C LEU A 1049 25.64 7.24 -23.06
N ASN A 1050 25.18 8.45 -22.70
CA ASN A 1050 25.96 9.67 -22.89
C ASN A 1050 27.23 9.65 -22.04
N CYS A 1051 27.13 9.31 -20.75
CA CYS A 1051 28.29 9.20 -19.88
C CYS A 1051 29.23 8.05 -20.30
N TYR A 1052 28.68 6.90 -20.71
CA TYR A 1052 29.47 5.77 -21.21
C TYR A 1052 30.26 6.15 -22.47
N ARG A 1053 29.59 6.75 -23.46
CA ARG A 1053 30.21 7.18 -24.72
C ARG A 1053 31.32 8.20 -24.48
N GLN A 1054 31.06 9.20 -23.64
CA GLN A 1054 32.05 10.22 -23.29
C GLN A 1054 33.34 9.61 -22.73
N HIS A 1055 33.24 8.61 -21.85
CA HIS A 1055 34.40 7.97 -21.25
C HIS A 1055 35.08 6.96 -22.18
N MET A 1056 34.31 6.28 -23.05
CA MET A 1056 34.87 5.43 -24.11
C MET A 1056 35.70 6.24 -25.11
N GLU A 1057 35.19 7.38 -25.57
CA GLU A 1057 35.88 8.26 -26.52
C GLU A 1057 37.12 8.92 -25.90
N ALA A 1058 37.07 9.20 -24.59
CA ALA A 1058 38.21 9.73 -23.83
C ALA A 1058 39.25 8.65 -23.45
N ALA A 1059 38.94 7.35 -23.61
CA ALA A 1059 39.85 6.28 -23.25
C ALA A 1059 41.07 6.27 -24.19
N PRO A 1060 42.27 5.91 -23.69
CA PRO A 1060 43.47 5.83 -24.54
C PRO A 1060 43.34 4.85 -25.71
N MET A 1061 42.53 3.79 -25.55
CA MET A 1061 42.14 2.86 -26.60
C MET A 1061 40.62 2.66 -26.57
N PRO A 1062 39.84 3.42 -27.36
CA PRO A 1062 38.41 3.20 -27.51
C PRO A 1062 38.14 1.83 -28.12
N TRP A 1063 37.13 1.11 -27.61
CA TRP A 1063 36.78 -0.24 -28.09
C TRP A 1063 35.78 -0.29 -29.25
N ALA A 1064 35.19 0.84 -29.61
CA ALA A 1064 34.37 0.98 -30.81
C ALA A 1064 34.52 2.40 -31.37
N ALA A 1065 34.53 2.54 -32.69
CA ALA A 1065 34.44 3.84 -33.34
C ALA A 1065 33.00 4.39 -33.26
N PRO A 1066 32.78 5.71 -33.40
CA PRO A 1066 31.45 6.32 -33.31
C PRO A 1066 30.41 5.74 -34.29
N ASP A 1067 30.85 5.34 -35.49
CA ASP A 1067 30.03 4.70 -36.52
C ASP A 1067 29.78 3.21 -36.27
N GLN A 1068 30.59 2.57 -35.41
CA GLN A 1068 30.43 1.16 -35.01
C GLN A 1068 29.56 0.98 -33.77
N LEU A 1069 29.50 1.98 -32.89
CA LEU A 1069 28.87 1.88 -31.58
C LEU A 1069 27.39 1.49 -31.66
N GLN A 1070 26.59 2.24 -32.43
CA GLN A 1070 25.15 2.04 -32.49
C GLN A 1070 24.76 0.72 -33.17
N PRO A 1071 25.29 0.36 -34.36
CA PRO A 1071 24.97 -0.92 -34.99
C PRO A 1071 25.33 -2.13 -34.13
N LEU A 1072 26.48 -2.11 -33.46
CA LEU A 1072 26.90 -3.21 -32.58
C LEU A 1072 26.06 -3.27 -31.30
N LEU A 1073 25.71 -2.13 -30.71
CA LEU A 1073 24.82 -2.09 -29.55
C LEU A 1073 23.43 -2.67 -29.90
N ASP A 1074 22.88 -2.29 -31.06
CA ASP A 1074 21.59 -2.81 -31.53
C ASP A 1074 21.63 -4.33 -31.77
N LEU A 1075 22.75 -4.85 -32.31
CA LEU A 1075 22.96 -6.31 -32.45
C LEU A 1075 22.89 -7.03 -31.10
N PHE A 1076 23.62 -6.54 -30.10
CA PHE A 1076 23.68 -7.19 -28.77
C PHE A 1076 22.41 -6.96 -27.94
N LEU A 1077 21.67 -5.87 -28.17
CA LEU A 1077 20.33 -5.66 -27.59
C LEU A 1077 19.34 -6.69 -28.12
N LEU A 1078 19.37 -7.00 -29.43
CA LEU A 1078 18.54 -8.05 -30.02
C LEU A 1078 18.90 -9.43 -29.45
N GLU A 1079 20.19 -9.76 -29.37
CA GLU A 1079 20.67 -11.02 -28.78
C GLU A 1079 20.21 -11.17 -27.32
N ARG A 1080 20.39 -10.12 -26.49
CA ARG A 1080 20.01 -10.16 -25.08
C ARG A 1080 18.49 -10.24 -24.89
N ALA A 1081 17.72 -9.46 -25.63
CA ALA A 1081 16.26 -9.51 -25.56
C ALA A 1081 15.71 -10.89 -25.98
N ALA A 1082 16.31 -11.53 -26.99
CA ALA A 1082 15.95 -12.90 -27.39
C ALA A 1082 16.27 -13.92 -26.28
N TYR A 1083 17.43 -13.80 -25.64
CA TYR A 1083 17.79 -14.63 -24.50
C TYR A 1083 16.79 -14.50 -23.33
N GLU A 1084 16.35 -13.28 -23.02
CA GLU A 1084 15.37 -13.03 -21.94
C GLU A 1084 14.02 -13.72 -22.21
N VAL A 1085 13.55 -13.74 -23.46
CA VAL A 1085 12.34 -14.49 -23.84
C VAL A 1085 12.51 -15.99 -23.56
N GLU A 1086 13.66 -16.56 -23.92
CA GLU A 1086 13.96 -17.98 -23.65
C GLU A 1086 14.04 -18.27 -22.15
N TYR A 1087 14.68 -17.39 -21.39
CA TYR A 1087 14.83 -17.52 -19.94
C TYR A 1087 13.48 -17.51 -19.22
N GLU A 1088 12.60 -16.54 -19.50
CA GLU A 1088 11.29 -16.48 -18.84
C GLU A 1088 10.35 -17.58 -19.31
N ALA A 1089 10.40 -17.98 -20.58
CA ALA A 1089 9.64 -19.13 -21.06
C ALA A 1089 10.01 -20.44 -20.34
N ALA A 1090 11.26 -20.57 -19.88
CA ALA A 1090 11.73 -21.74 -19.14
C ALA A 1090 11.50 -21.67 -17.63
N ASN A 1091 11.50 -20.46 -17.04
CA ASN A 1091 11.51 -20.30 -15.58
C ASN A 1091 10.25 -19.62 -15.01
N ARG A 1092 9.60 -18.70 -15.74
CA ARG A 1092 8.45 -17.89 -15.28
C ARG A 1092 7.52 -17.53 -16.45
N VAL A 1093 6.75 -18.52 -16.90
CA VAL A 1093 5.87 -18.38 -18.09
C VAL A 1093 4.90 -17.19 -18.00
N ALA A 1094 4.42 -16.85 -16.80
CA ALA A 1094 3.51 -15.73 -16.58
C ALA A 1094 4.11 -14.35 -16.93
N TRP A 1095 5.44 -14.25 -17.04
CA TRP A 1095 6.15 -12.98 -17.26
C TRP A 1095 6.65 -12.83 -18.71
N ILE A 1096 6.31 -13.76 -19.61
CA ILE A 1096 6.80 -13.81 -20.99
C ILE A 1096 6.43 -12.58 -21.83
N ASP A 1097 5.34 -11.90 -21.47
CA ASP A 1097 4.87 -10.68 -22.12
C ASP A 1097 5.91 -9.55 -22.07
N LEU A 1098 6.66 -9.45 -20.96
CA LEU A 1098 7.64 -8.39 -20.70
C LEU A 1098 8.82 -8.43 -21.69
N PRO A 1099 9.59 -9.55 -21.81
CA PRO A 1099 10.71 -9.62 -22.75
C PRO A 1099 10.23 -9.62 -24.21
N ALA A 1100 9.06 -10.19 -24.52
CA ALA A 1100 8.51 -10.15 -25.88
C ALA A 1100 8.15 -8.73 -26.33
N SER A 1101 7.52 -7.93 -25.47
CA SER A 1101 7.21 -6.51 -25.73
C SER A 1101 8.49 -5.68 -25.91
N GLY A 1102 9.54 -6.00 -25.13
CA GLY A 1102 10.87 -5.40 -25.28
C GLY A 1102 11.50 -5.68 -26.65
N LEU A 1103 11.50 -6.95 -27.07
CA LEU A 1103 12.04 -7.38 -28.36
C LEU A 1103 11.25 -6.77 -29.53
N ALA A 1104 9.91 -6.73 -29.45
CA ALA A 1104 9.07 -6.13 -30.48
C ALA A 1104 9.35 -4.64 -30.67
N ARG A 1105 9.58 -3.91 -29.56
CA ARG A 1105 9.93 -2.49 -29.58
C ARG A 1105 11.28 -2.24 -30.23
N LEU A 1106 12.29 -3.07 -29.93
CA LEU A 1106 13.60 -3.00 -30.57
C LEU A 1106 13.48 -3.20 -32.09
N LEU A 1107 12.71 -4.19 -32.54
CA LEU A 1107 12.50 -4.43 -33.97
C LEU A 1107 11.76 -3.27 -34.66
N ARG A 1108 10.73 -2.68 -34.03
CA ARG A 1108 10.04 -1.49 -34.56
C ARG A 1108 10.99 -0.32 -34.77
N LYS A 1109 11.99 -0.15 -33.89
CA LYS A 1109 13.01 0.89 -34.00
C LYS A 1109 14.03 0.62 -35.11
N LEU A 1110 14.31 -0.65 -35.43
CA LEU A 1110 15.36 -1.08 -36.35
C LEU A 1110 14.86 -1.41 -37.76
N ALA A 1111 13.55 -1.51 -37.98
CA ALA A 1111 12.96 -1.74 -39.30
C ALA A 1111 13.20 -0.54 -40.24
N PRO A 1112 13.62 -0.77 -41.51
CA PRO A 1112 13.81 0.32 -42.47
C PRO A 1112 12.49 1.03 -42.79
N GLN A 1113 12.54 2.36 -42.90
CA GLN A 1113 11.40 3.20 -43.31
C GLN A 1113 10.94 2.80 -44.73
N GLY A 1114 9.94 1.91 -44.81
CA GLY A 1114 9.42 1.34 -46.05
C GLY A 1114 8.75 -0.02 -45.88
N GLU A 1115 9.06 -0.74 -44.80
CA GLU A 1115 8.43 -2.01 -44.40
C GLU A 1115 8.03 -1.95 -42.91
N GLN A 1116 7.32 -0.89 -42.52
CA GLN A 1116 6.49 -0.97 -41.31
C GLN A 1116 5.18 -1.69 -41.68
N PRO A 1117 4.69 -2.63 -40.85
CA PRO A 1117 3.38 -3.24 -41.06
C PRO A 1117 2.25 -2.22 -41.02
#